data_AF-A0AAF0ED14-F1
#
_entry.id   AF-A0AAF0ED14-F1
#
_cell.length_a   1.000
_cell.length_b   1.000
_cell.length_c   1.000
_cell.angle_alpha   90.00
_cell.angle_beta   90.00
_cell.angle_gamma   90.00
#
_symmetry.space_group_name_H-M   'P 1'
#
loop_
_entity.id
_entity.type
_entity.pdbx_description
1 polymer ?
#
loop_
_entity_poly.entity_id
_entity_poly.type
_entity_poly.pdbx_seq_one_letter_code
_entity_poly.pdbx_strand_id
1 'polypeptide(L)'
;MAFVVGPSYATSVRDRTSEFHAALGKYGMQTPASAPSVQRLTSAHAQFSQRAHAVARDLTTTTAKLDRLSQLARRKTLFDDRPVEISELTYIIKHDIAGLNRQLAELQQLSGHSQRGGKNRADEHRSNVVTMLQSTLANTTNNFQEILEVRTQNMKASKDRSEQFFQGAAPVLAEQRSKSPLYTLARAPQGAAVVGPLAASQPTASTPAPAASALTHRHPSSAQILPDEESHSTDKGFLALDMMEAGAMQQQQLMLHEFEDQQSSYLQQRSNAIESIESTISELGQIFGQLAHMVAQQGEMVQRIDDDVLQVSDNVEGARRELLKYYATISNNRWLMLKIFGVLIIFFLREGIPPNVSHAVSVSLPRWQDIVDYEEGRLTDAMQTGYPRFFIHRSIQKLAKMMCNKFARPGEDCMLFPSSAHASQCRDFIRGMEARREPASPPPPVRIVRFSLMAQKSQDSTPPDCVCTHSDSCIRLFIVLFPAQIFSVAKQFWQHTGVGISSRMAEECIRVLEHNESLLTPCGDLGTKVQMLGGRRGSHNPVGASGVTARGGGFGRSRYSRGMDQLRASDSASSSKVVRPEASNAPTSTLDDEELTIEQSVFVEERFGRNLPFELAKDARIALRRRIAGTLVGDAADEPADQAVSARQVKGITEQDVYLFPCGMSSIFHAHLTMMQERAMLQRGEPLTTESCAKALASMKDPSFMYGPYTIGKSVCFGFPYTDTLKVLQKWGPGCHFFGHGTDADLDRLEELLASQPANEPRIHALFCEFPSNPLLRSPDLARIRRLADQYDFCVVIDETVGNFVNVEVLPYADMVVSSLTKVFSGECNVMGGSLVLNPMGRHAASLRAVLSANYADTQWVEDAIFLERNSRDFVARIAHIDHNAETVSDFVHAKSRAAGCEDSLIQAVYYPKYVTREHYDACRRKQPYTSIDTAPRQGGYGGLLSVEFTTRESAQAFYDNITCAKGPSLGTNCTLACPYTLLAHYVELDWAASMEVSSNLVRVSVGLEDTQALLADFAAALAAAEATR
;
A
#
# COMPACT_ATOMS: atom_id res chain seq x y z
N MET A 1 24.68 -31.92 19.85
CA MET A 1 24.33 -33.11 19.05
C MET A 1 23.24 -32.71 18.06
N ALA A 2 23.48 -33.04 16.80
CA ALA A 2 22.74 -32.89 15.54
C ALA A 2 21.38 -32.15 15.47
N PHE A 3 21.38 -31.24 14.50
CA PHE A 3 20.30 -30.42 13.94
C PHE A 3 19.21 -31.24 13.22
N VAL A 4 17.98 -30.72 13.24
CA VAL A 4 16.96 -30.97 12.21
C VAL A 4 16.56 -29.62 11.63
N VAL A 5 16.91 -29.41 10.36
CA VAL A 5 16.61 -28.22 9.55
C VAL A 5 15.36 -28.52 8.71
N GLY A 6 14.30 -27.74 8.89
CA GLY A 6 13.15 -27.65 7.99
C GLY A 6 13.32 -26.50 6.98
N PRO A 7 12.61 -26.53 5.84
CA PRO A 7 13.11 -26.01 4.57
C PRO A 7 13.03 -24.49 4.44
N SER A 8 14.16 -23.92 4.02
CA SER A 8 14.37 -22.53 3.63
C SER A 8 13.74 -22.21 2.27
N TYR A 9 13.09 -21.04 2.19
CA TYR A 9 13.04 -20.12 1.05
C TYR A 9 12.97 -20.73 -0.36
N ALA A 10 11.75 -20.93 -0.88
CA ALA A 10 11.51 -20.97 -2.31
C ALA A 10 11.25 -19.54 -2.81
N THR A 11 12.29 -18.83 -3.23
CA THR A 11 12.15 -17.64 -4.08
C THR A 11 11.62 -18.09 -5.44
N SER A 12 10.44 -17.60 -5.83
CA SER A 12 9.91 -17.86 -7.17
C SER A 12 10.79 -17.17 -8.21
N VAL A 13 11.46 -17.94 -9.06
CA VAL A 13 12.13 -17.40 -10.26
C VAL A 13 11.03 -16.86 -11.18
N ARG A 14 10.91 -15.53 -11.29
CA ARG A 14 10.04 -14.87 -12.28
C ARG A 14 10.68 -14.96 -13.66
N ASP A 15 9.96 -15.56 -14.60
CA ASP A 15 10.29 -15.53 -16.03
C ASP A 15 10.15 -14.09 -16.56
N ARG A 16 11.27 -13.50 -16.98
CA ARG A 16 11.35 -12.11 -17.50
C ARG A 16 11.52 -12.06 -19.03
N THR A 17 11.26 -13.17 -19.71
CA THR A 17 11.41 -13.27 -21.17
C THR A 17 10.57 -12.22 -21.91
N SER A 18 9.38 -11.88 -21.41
CA SER A 18 8.52 -10.83 -21.97
C SER A 18 9.11 -9.42 -21.89
N GLU A 19 9.86 -9.09 -20.83
CA GLU A 19 10.53 -7.80 -20.69
C GLU A 19 11.73 -7.69 -21.64
N PHE A 20 12.42 -8.80 -21.90
CA PHE A 20 13.49 -8.88 -22.89
C PHE A 20 12.97 -8.70 -24.33
N HIS A 21 11.86 -9.35 -24.68
CA HIS A 21 11.20 -9.13 -25.98
C HIS A 21 10.66 -7.70 -26.14
N ALA A 22 10.14 -7.09 -25.06
CA ALA A 22 9.68 -5.70 -25.08
C ALA A 22 10.84 -4.70 -25.26
N ALA A 23 12.02 -4.99 -24.68
CA ALA A 23 13.21 -4.19 -24.89
C ALA A 23 13.73 -4.30 -26.34
N LEU A 24 13.74 -5.51 -26.92
CA LEU A 24 14.10 -5.71 -28.34
C LEU A 24 13.14 -5.01 -29.31
N GLY A 25 11.85 -4.92 -28.98
CA GLY A 25 10.86 -4.15 -29.74
C GLY A 25 11.13 -2.64 -29.75
N LYS A 26 11.61 -2.07 -28.63
CA LYS A 26 11.94 -0.64 -28.52
C LYS A 26 13.20 -0.24 -29.31
N TYR A 27 14.15 -1.15 -29.53
CA TYR A 27 15.34 -0.92 -30.36
C TYR A 27 15.15 -1.29 -31.84
N GLY A 28 14.01 -1.90 -32.21
CA GLY A 28 13.75 -2.41 -33.56
C GLY A 28 13.11 -1.44 -34.56
N MET A 29 12.78 -0.19 -34.17
CA MET A 29 12.14 0.78 -35.06
C MET A 29 12.79 2.16 -35.01
N GLN A 30 14.03 2.26 -35.50
CA GLN A 30 14.53 3.50 -36.10
C GLN A 30 15.39 3.16 -37.32
N THR A 31 14.83 3.36 -38.51
CA THR A 31 15.59 3.46 -39.77
C THR A 31 16.49 4.71 -39.72
N PRO A 32 17.80 4.61 -40.00
CA PRO A 32 18.73 5.73 -39.86
C PRO A 32 18.77 6.58 -41.13
N ALA A 33 18.49 7.87 -41.00
CA ALA A 33 18.76 8.88 -42.03
C ALA A 33 19.75 9.91 -41.49
N SER A 34 21.05 9.62 -41.64
CA SER A 34 22.14 10.55 -41.99
C SER A 34 23.48 9.97 -41.52
N ALA A 35 24.28 9.51 -42.48
CA ALA A 35 25.58 8.89 -42.23
C ALA A 35 26.65 9.91 -41.82
N PRO A 36 27.50 9.58 -40.83
CA PRO A 36 28.90 9.93 -40.85
C PRO A 36 29.73 8.72 -41.31
N SER A 37 30.58 8.94 -42.32
CA SER A 37 31.69 8.09 -42.77
C SER A 37 31.48 6.57 -42.70
N VAL A 38 30.90 6.04 -43.78
CA VAL A 38 30.94 4.62 -44.13
C VAL A 38 32.39 4.18 -44.31
N GLN A 39 33.03 3.66 -43.26
CA GLN A 39 33.88 2.50 -43.46
C GLN A 39 32.92 1.42 -43.94
N ARG A 40 33.01 1.05 -45.22
CA ARG A 40 32.22 -0.06 -45.79
C ARG A 40 32.50 -1.28 -44.92
N LEU A 41 31.58 -1.57 -43.98
CA LEU A 41 31.45 -2.90 -43.41
C LEU A 41 31.33 -3.80 -44.62
N THR A 42 32.36 -4.61 -44.80
CA THR A 42 32.44 -5.59 -45.86
C THR A 42 31.09 -6.31 -45.91
N SER A 43 30.49 -6.43 -47.09
CA SER A 43 29.18 -7.08 -47.27
C SER A 43 29.08 -8.42 -46.52
N ALA A 44 30.22 -9.08 -46.29
CA ALA A 44 30.41 -10.27 -45.49
C ALA A 44 29.96 -10.19 -44.01
N HIS A 45 30.20 -9.09 -43.27
CA HIS A 45 29.83 -9.02 -41.84
C HIS A 45 28.31 -8.89 -41.64
N ALA A 46 27.67 -8.03 -42.43
CA ALA A 46 26.22 -7.88 -42.42
C ALA A 46 25.52 -9.18 -42.87
N GLN A 47 26.03 -9.82 -43.91
CA GLN A 47 25.51 -11.11 -44.39
C GLN A 47 25.67 -12.24 -43.36
N PHE A 48 26.81 -12.30 -42.65
CA PHE A 48 27.01 -13.28 -41.60
C PHE A 48 26.07 -13.06 -40.41
N SER A 49 25.95 -11.83 -39.92
CA SER A 49 25.07 -11.52 -38.79
C SER A 49 23.60 -11.85 -39.12
N GLN A 50 23.15 -11.50 -40.33
CA GLN A 50 21.80 -11.83 -40.78
C GLN A 50 21.55 -13.34 -40.87
N ARG A 51 22.50 -14.11 -41.42
CA ARG A 51 22.40 -15.57 -41.49
C ARG A 51 22.50 -16.23 -40.12
N ALA A 52 23.38 -15.77 -39.23
CA ALA A 52 23.51 -16.29 -37.87
C ALA A 52 22.22 -16.04 -37.07
N HIS A 53 21.57 -14.89 -37.26
CA HIS A 53 20.30 -14.59 -36.62
C HIS A 53 19.15 -15.45 -37.13
N ALA A 54 19.12 -15.75 -38.44
CA ALA A 54 18.15 -16.69 -39.02
C ALA A 54 18.32 -18.10 -38.42
N VAL A 55 19.55 -18.61 -38.35
CA VAL A 55 19.87 -19.91 -37.73
C VAL A 55 19.45 -19.95 -36.26
N ALA A 56 19.73 -18.89 -35.49
CA ALA A 56 19.35 -18.83 -34.07
C ALA A 56 17.82 -18.86 -33.86
N ARG A 57 17.07 -18.15 -34.70
CA ARG A 57 15.60 -18.13 -34.65
C ARG A 57 14.99 -19.48 -35.01
N ASP A 58 15.49 -20.11 -36.07
CA ASP A 58 15.01 -21.41 -36.53
C ASP A 58 15.38 -22.51 -35.51
N LEU A 59 16.54 -22.39 -34.85
CA LEU A 59 16.92 -23.23 -33.71
C LEU A 59 15.95 -23.09 -32.53
N THR A 60 15.58 -21.86 -32.16
CA THR A 60 14.65 -21.59 -31.05
C THR A 60 13.27 -22.18 -31.34
N THR A 61 12.81 -22.04 -32.59
CA THR A 61 11.54 -22.62 -33.06
C THR A 61 11.58 -24.15 -33.00
N THR A 62 12.72 -24.75 -33.34
CA THR A 62 12.92 -26.21 -33.27
C THR A 62 12.95 -26.71 -31.83
N THR A 63 13.59 -25.98 -30.91
CA THR A 63 13.60 -26.32 -29.47
C THR A 63 12.20 -26.28 -28.87
N ALA A 64 11.36 -25.30 -29.24
CA ALA A 64 9.97 -25.26 -28.78
C ALA A 64 9.14 -26.46 -29.28
N LYS A 65 9.37 -26.91 -30.53
CA LYS A 65 8.76 -28.14 -31.06
C LYS A 65 9.25 -29.38 -30.31
N LEU A 66 10.53 -29.43 -29.95
CA LEU A 66 11.12 -30.51 -29.15
C LEU A 66 10.53 -30.60 -27.75
N ASP A 67 10.28 -29.48 -27.08
CA ASP A 67 9.63 -29.48 -25.77
C ASP A 67 8.21 -30.04 -25.85
N ARG A 68 7.46 -29.69 -26.90
CA ARG A 68 6.13 -30.26 -27.15
C ARG A 68 6.20 -31.76 -27.40
N LEU A 69 7.18 -32.22 -28.19
CA LEU A 69 7.41 -33.66 -28.41
C LEU A 69 7.81 -34.39 -27.11
N SER A 70 8.66 -33.77 -26.27
CA SER A 70 9.09 -34.31 -24.97
C SER A 70 7.90 -34.52 -24.03
N GLN A 71 6.98 -33.55 -23.96
CA GLN A 71 5.76 -33.66 -23.17
C GLN A 71 4.86 -34.79 -23.66
N LEU A 72 4.71 -34.94 -24.98
CA LEU A 72 3.92 -36.03 -25.57
C LEU A 72 4.58 -37.40 -25.36
N ALA A 73 5.90 -37.50 -25.46
CA ALA A 73 6.65 -38.75 -25.28
C ALA A 73 6.70 -39.25 -23.82
N ARG A 74 6.57 -38.34 -22.83
CA ARG A 74 6.61 -38.67 -21.40
C ARG A 74 5.24 -39.05 -20.80
N ARG A 75 4.12 -38.80 -21.48
CA ARG A 75 2.78 -39.19 -20.99
C ARG A 75 2.60 -40.71 -21.10
N LYS A 76 2.39 -41.37 -19.95
CA LYS A 76 2.29 -42.84 -19.82
C LYS A 76 0.84 -43.35 -19.78
N THR A 77 -0.03 -42.91 -20.69
CA THR A 77 -1.47 -43.27 -20.69
C THR A 77 -1.80 -44.24 -21.83
N LEU A 78 -2.35 -45.41 -21.48
CA LEU A 78 -2.64 -46.53 -22.40
C LEU A 78 -3.69 -46.22 -23.50
N PHE A 79 -4.54 -45.22 -23.30
CA PHE A 79 -5.75 -45.01 -24.12
C PHE A 79 -5.76 -43.68 -24.91
N ASP A 80 -4.69 -42.89 -24.84
CA ASP A 80 -4.65 -41.56 -25.46
C ASP A 80 -3.25 -41.25 -26.04
N ASP A 81 -2.68 -42.23 -26.73
CA ASP A 81 -1.47 -42.06 -27.53
C ASP A 81 -1.90 -41.51 -28.89
N ARG A 82 -1.39 -40.33 -29.28
CA ARG A 82 -1.64 -39.73 -30.60
C ARG A 82 -0.44 -40.01 -31.51
N PRO A 83 -0.34 -41.20 -32.12
CA PRO A 83 0.85 -41.59 -32.87
C PRO A 83 1.08 -40.70 -34.09
N VAL A 84 0.03 -40.23 -34.75
CA VAL A 84 0.13 -39.39 -35.96
C VAL A 84 0.77 -38.03 -35.67
N GLU A 85 0.28 -37.31 -34.65
CA GLU A 85 0.82 -35.99 -34.26
C GLU A 85 2.30 -36.10 -33.85
N ILE A 86 2.66 -37.22 -33.22
CA ILE A 86 4.03 -37.45 -32.77
C ILE A 86 4.94 -37.83 -33.95
N SER A 87 4.51 -38.72 -34.84
CA SER A 87 5.25 -39.06 -36.06
C SER A 87 5.45 -37.84 -36.97
N GLU A 88 4.44 -36.97 -37.11
CA GLU A 88 4.54 -35.71 -37.86
C GLU A 88 5.54 -34.74 -37.21
N LEU A 89 5.45 -34.54 -35.88
CA LEU A 89 6.39 -33.67 -35.16
C LEU A 89 7.82 -34.21 -35.23
N THR A 90 8.01 -35.53 -35.08
CA THR A 90 9.33 -36.17 -35.23
C THR A 90 9.90 -35.96 -36.64
N TYR A 91 9.06 -36.07 -37.69
CA TYR A 91 9.50 -35.82 -39.07
C TYR A 91 9.87 -34.35 -39.31
N ILE A 92 9.06 -33.40 -38.81
CA ILE A 92 9.32 -31.96 -38.94
C ILE A 92 10.61 -31.58 -38.21
N ILE A 93 10.79 -32.03 -36.97
CA ILE A 93 11.99 -31.73 -36.18
C ILE A 93 13.23 -32.35 -36.84
N LYS A 94 13.13 -33.58 -37.37
CA LYS A 94 14.21 -34.21 -38.13
C LYS A 94 14.62 -33.35 -39.34
N HIS A 95 13.65 -32.85 -40.10
CA HIS A 95 13.92 -31.98 -41.25
C HIS A 95 14.54 -30.63 -40.83
N ASP A 96 14.03 -30.03 -39.75
CA ASP A 96 14.50 -28.75 -39.22
C ASP A 96 15.97 -28.87 -38.74
N ILE A 97 16.31 -29.92 -37.98
CA ILE A 97 17.70 -30.17 -37.51
C ILE A 97 18.65 -30.40 -38.70
N ALA A 98 18.25 -31.18 -39.70
CA ALA A 98 19.04 -31.40 -40.91
C ALA A 98 19.20 -30.11 -41.76
N GLY A 99 18.20 -29.22 -41.75
CA GLY A 99 18.26 -27.89 -42.35
C GLY A 99 19.23 -26.97 -41.61
N LEU A 100 19.11 -26.91 -40.30
CA LEU A 100 19.98 -26.11 -39.41
C LEU A 100 21.45 -26.51 -39.54
N ASN A 101 21.74 -27.81 -39.62
CA ASN A 101 23.12 -28.28 -39.78
C ASN A 101 23.73 -27.82 -41.12
N ARG A 102 22.96 -27.86 -42.22
CA ARG A 102 23.41 -27.34 -43.52
C ARG A 102 23.67 -25.83 -43.48
N GLN A 103 22.75 -25.06 -42.89
CA GLN A 103 22.90 -23.61 -42.75
C GLN A 103 24.11 -23.24 -41.86
N LEU A 104 24.38 -24.02 -40.82
CA LEU A 104 25.50 -23.79 -39.92
C LEU A 104 26.85 -24.12 -40.60
N ALA A 105 26.89 -25.18 -41.41
CA ALA A 105 28.06 -25.48 -42.25
C ALA A 105 28.35 -24.36 -43.27
N GLU A 106 27.32 -23.78 -43.88
CA GLU A 106 27.48 -22.59 -44.74
C GLU A 106 27.98 -21.36 -43.95
N LEU A 107 27.47 -21.16 -42.73
CA LEU A 107 27.89 -20.07 -41.84
C LEU A 107 29.39 -20.18 -41.48
N GLN A 108 29.89 -21.40 -41.28
CA GLN A 108 31.31 -21.66 -41.04
C GLN A 108 32.19 -21.36 -42.24
N GLN A 109 31.77 -21.72 -43.45
CA GLN A 109 32.55 -21.42 -44.67
C GLN A 109 32.74 -19.91 -44.86
N LEU A 110 31.75 -19.11 -44.44
CA LEU A 110 31.79 -17.65 -44.45
C LEU A 110 32.70 -17.04 -43.37
N SER A 111 33.05 -17.78 -42.31
CA SER A 111 34.04 -17.35 -41.31
C SER A 111 35.45 -17.87 -41.61
N GLY A 112 35.58 -18.99 -42.32
CA GLY A 112 36.86 -19.64 -42.62
C GLY A 112 37.76 -18.94 -43.65
N HIS A 113 37.24 -18.00 -44.45
CA HIS A 113 37.99 -17.38 -45.56
C HIS A 113 38.90 -16.19 -45.17
N SER A 114 38.95 -15.76 -43.91
CA SER A 114 39.76 -14.59 -43.47
C SER A 114 41.05 -14.91 -42.70
N GLN A 115 41.52 -16.17 -42.69
CA GLN A 115 42.69 -16.58 -41.89
C GLN A 115 44.08 -16.10 -42.37
N ARG A 116 44.18 -14.96 -43.07
CA ARG A 116 45.48 -14.34 -43.38
C ARG A 116 45.49 -12.85 -43.06
N GLY A 117 45.64 -12.54 -41.77
CA GLY A 117 46.18 -11.26 -41.28
C GLY A 117 45.43 -10.63 -40.11
N GLY A 118 46.07 -10.58 -38.93
CA GLY A 118 45.71 -9.74 -37.78
C GLY A 118 44.43 -10.11 -37.02
N LYS A 119 44.54 -10.48 -35.74
CA LYS A 119 43.38 -10.75 -34.86
C LYS A 119 42.55 -9.48 -34.65
N ASN A 120 41.49 -9.32 -35.43
CA ASN A 120 40.46 -8.34 -35.17
C ASN A 120 39.41 -8.92 -34.21
N ARG A 121 39.05 -8.14 -33.18
CA ARG A 121 38.03 -8.48 -32.17
C ARG A 121 36.67 -8.89 -32.78
N ALA A 122 36.38 -8.47 -34.01
CA ALA A 122 35.19 -8.88 -34.76
C ALA A 122 35.24 -10.33 -35.25
N ASP A 123 36.41 -10.86 -35.62
CA ASP A 123 36.55 -12.24 -36.10
C ASP A 123 36.50 -13.24 -34.94
N GLU A 124 37.04 -12.87 -33.77
CA GLU A 124 36.86 -13.64 -32.52
C GLU A 124 35.39 -13.73 -32.14
N HIS A 125 34.64 -12.62 -32.23
CA HIS A 125 33.21 -12.62 -31.94
C HIS A 125 32.42 -13.53 -32.89
N ARG A 126 32.71 -13.50 -34.21
CA ARG A 126 32.04 -14.37 -35.19
C ARG A 126 32.35 -15.85 -34.93
N SER A 127 33.59 -16.18 -34.58
CA SER A 127 33.98 -17.54 -34.20
C SER A 127 33.22 -17.99 -32.95
N ASN A 128 33.19 -17.16 -31.91
CA ASN A 128 32.49 -17.48 -30.67
C ASN A 128 30.98 -17.70 -30.88
N VAL A 129 30.35 -16.90 -31.73
CA VAL A 129 28.93 -17.06 -32.09
C VAL A 129 28.68 -18.39 -32.81
N VAL A 130 29.55 -18.77 -33.75
CA VAL A 130 29.45 -20.08 -34.42
C VAL A 130 29.61 -21.23 -33.43
N THR A 131 30.61 -21.17 -32.54
CA THR A 131 30.85 -22.21 -31.52
C THR A 131 29.66 -22.33 -30.57
N MET A 132 29.06 -21.21 -30.16
CA MET A 132 27.87 -21.20 -29.31
C MET A 132 26.67 -21.85 -30.01
N LEU A 133 26.42 -21.50 -31.29
CA LEU A 133 25.33 -22.10 -32.08
C LEU A 133 25.55 -23.60 -32.31
N GLN A 134 26.80 -24.03 -32.50
CA GLN A 134 27.17 -25.44 -32.63
C GLN A 134 26.93 -26.25 -31.36
N SER A 135 27.38 -25.74 -30.22
CA SER A 135 27.14 -26.37 -28.92
C SER A 135 25.64 -26.47 -28.64
N THR A 136 24.89 -25.42 -28.95
CA THR A 136 23.43 -25.40 -28.74
C THR A 136 22.71 -26.38 -29.67
N LEU A 137 23.10 -26.47 -30.95
CA LEU A 137 22.54 -27.45 -31.89
C LEU A 137 22.89 -28.89 -31.50
N ALA A 138 24.12 -29.13 -31.02
CA ALA A 138 24.54 -30.44 -30.52
C ALA A 138 23.71 -30.87 -29.30
N ASN A 139 23.52 -29.97 -28.33
CA ASN A 139 22.68 -30.22 -27.16
C ASN A 139 21.21 -30.46 -27.56
N THR A 140 20.69 -29.69 -28.51
CA THR A 140 19.32 -29.85 -29.01
C THR A 140 19.12 -31.19 -29.71
N THR A 141 20.14 -31.66 -30.45
CA THR A 141 20.12 -32.97 -31.12
C THR A 141 20.22 -34.13 -30.13
N ASN A 142 21.07 -34.00 -29.10
CA ASN A 142 21.15 -34.98 -28.00
C ASN A 142 19.83 -35.11 -27.25
N ASN A 143 19.21 -33.98 -26.89
CA ASN A 143 17.91 -33.98 -26.23
C ASN A 143 16.84 -34.66 -27.11
N PHE A 144 16.86 -34.43 -28.42
CA PHE A 144 15.96 -35.11 -29.34
C PHE A 144 16.18 -36.63 -29.36
N GLN A 145 17.43 -37.08 -29.41
CA GLN A 145 17.77 -38.50 -29.36
C GLN A 145 17.30 -39.13 -28.04
N GLU A 146 17.57 -38.50 -26.90
CA GLU A 146 17.12 -38.98 -25.59
C GLU A 146 15.59 -39.11 -25.52
N ILE A 147 14.86 -38.14 -26.05
CA ILE A 147 13.38 -38.18 -26.10
C ILE A 147 12.90 -39.36 -26.96
N LEU A 148 13.54 -39.61 -28.11
CA LEU A 148 13.20 -40.73 -28.98
C LEU A 148 13.53 -42.07 -28.32
N GLU A 149 14.66 -42.20 -27.63
CA GLU A 149 15.02 -43.42 -26.88
C GLU A 149 14.04 -43.71 -25.75
N VAL A 150 13.66 -42.68 -24.97
CA VAL A 150 12.64 -42.79 -23.93
C VAL A 150 11.30 -43.20 -24.52
N ARG A 151 10.94 -42.68 -25.71
CA ARG A 151 9.70 -43.09 -26.41
C ARG A 151 9.77 -44.54 -26.87
N THR A 152 10.88 -44.99 -27.45
CA THR A 152 11.09 -46.39 -27.86
C THR A 152 10.97 -47.33 -26.67
N GLN A 153 11.59 -46.98 -25.54
CA GLN A 153 11.47 -47.74 -24.29
C GLN A 153 10.03 -47.75 -23.76
N ASN A 154 9.34 -46.62 -23.77
CA ASN A 154 7.94 -46.53 -23.33
C ASN A 154 7.02 -47.38 -24.21
N MET A 155 7.21 -47.37 -25.54
CA MET A 155 6.44 -48.19 -26.46
C MET A 155 6.75 -49.69 -26.28
N LYS A 156 8.02 -50.06 -26.10
CA LYS A 156 8.43 -51.45 -25.81
C LYS A 156 7.84 -51.95 -24.49
N ALA A 157 7.96 -51.16 -23.42
CA ALA A 157 7.35 -51.48 -22.13
C ALA A 157 5.82 -51.51 -22.17
N SER A 158 5.18 -50.75 -23.07
CA SER A 158 3.73 -50.85 -23.29
C SER A 158 3.36 -52.14 -24.04
N LYS A 159 4.15 -52.50 -25.07
CA LYS A 159 4.00 -53.77 -25.80
C LYS A 159 4.17 -54.98 -24.89
N ASP A 160 5.24 -55.03 -24.10
CA ASP A 160 5.51 -56.13 -23.16
C ASP A 160 4.40 -56.26 -22.11
N ARG A 161 3.87 -55.13 -21.61
CA ARG A 161 2.74 -55.14 -20.66
C ARG A 161 1.42 -55.56 -21.30
N SER A 162 1.17 -55.16 -22.54
CA SER A 162 0.02 -55.61 -23.33
C SER A 162 0.10 -57.12 -23.53
N GLU A 163 1.24 -57.63 -24.02
CA GLU A 163 1.49 -59.06 -24.21
C GLU A 163 1.36 -59.86 -22.91
N GLN A 164 1.83 -59.34 -21.78
CA GLN A 164 1.64 -59.94 -20.45
C GLN A 164 0.18 -59.93 -19.98
N PHE A 165 -0.57 -58.86 -20.26
CA PHE A 165 -1.99 -58.77 -19.91
C PHE A 165 -2.81 -59.79 -20.71
N PHE A 166 -2.46 -60.03 -21.98
CA PHE A 166 -3.11 -61.03 -22.82
C PHE A 166 -2.67 -62.47 -22.51
N GLN A 167 -1.38 -62.70 -22.20
CA GLN A 167 -0.92 -64.01 -21.70
C GLN A 167 -1.51 -64.34 -20.32
N GLY A 168 -1.78 -63.34 -19.48
CA GLY A 168 -2.43 -63.46 -18.18
C GLY A 168 -3.96 -63.62 -18.21
N ALA A 169 -4.61 -63.41 -19.36
CA ALA A 169 -6.06 -63.60 -19.53
C ALA A 169 -6.45 -65.04 -19.95
N ALA A 170 -5.50 -65.82 -20.46
CA ALA A 170 -5.72 -67.23 -20.81
C ALA A 170 -5.95 -68.19 -19.60
N PRO A 171 -5.36 -68.00 -18.40
CA PRO A 171 -5.61 -68.90 -17.26
C PRO A 171 -6.85 -68.52 -16.42
N VAL A 172 -7.29 -67.26 -16.46
CA VAL A 172 -8.34 -66.74 -15.56
C VAL A 172 -9.76 -67.12 -16.01
N LEU A 173 -9.95 -67.44 -17.30
CA LEU A 173 -11.21 -68.03 -17.80
C LEU A 173 -11.31 -69.55 -17.56
N ALA A 174 -10.21 -70.22 -17.19
CA ALA A 174 -10.20 -71.64 -16.81
C ALA A 174 -10.53 -71.83 -15.32
N GLU A 175 -10.17 -70.88 -14.45
CA GLU A 175 -10.37 -70.99 -13.00
C GLU A 175 -11.78 -70.61 -12.52
N GLN A 176 -12.50 -69.74 -13.24
CA GLN A 176 -13.90 -69.41 -12.95
C GLN A 176 -14.92 -70.47 -13.42
N ARG A 177 -14.49 -71.46 -14.21
CA ARG A 177 -15.32 -72.62 -14.62
C ARG A 177 -15.49 -73.68 -13.52
N SER A 178 -14.84 -73.53 -12.36
CA SER A 178 -14.76 -74.59 -11.34
C SER A 178 -15.38 -74.26 -9.98
N LYS A 179 -16.07 -73.11 -9.81
CA LYS A 179 -16.67 -72.71 -8.53
C LYS A 179 -18.15 -72.27 -8.65
N SER A 180 -18.96 -73.05 -9.37
CA SER A 180 -20.42 -73.02 -9.27
C SER A 180 -20.93 -74.41 -8.84
N PRO A 181 -21.90 -74.51 -7.91
CA PRO A 181 -22.32 -75.76 -7.25
C PRO A 181 -23.19 -76.66 -8.14
N LEU A 182 -23.01 -76.64 -9.46
CA LEU A 182 -23.77 -77.43 -10.43
C LEU A 182 -22.93 -78.43 -11.23
N TYR A 183 -21.62 -78.57 -10.96
CA TYR A 183 -20.75 -79.51 -11.69
C TYR A 183 -20.15 -80.66 -10.86
N THR A 184 -20.46 -80.76 -9.57
CA THR A 184 -20.02 -81.88 -8.72
C THR A 184 -21.00 -83.06 -8.80
N LEU A 185 -21.13 -83.68 -9.97
CA LEU A 185 -21.79 -84.99 -10.13
C LEU A 185 -21.07 -85.94 -11.10
N ALA A 186 -19.80 -85.72 -11.40
CA ALA A 186 -19.01 -86.67 -12.19
C ALA A 186 -17.57 -86.87 -11.69
N ARG A 187 -17.42 -87.83 -10.76
CA ARG A 187 -16.25 -88.71 -10.51
C ARG A 187 -15.03 -88.22 -9.70
N ALA A 188 -14.43 -89.17 -8.97
CA ALA A 188 -13.30 -89.14 -8.00
C ALA A 188 -12.26 -90.27 -8.35
N PRO A 189 -11.16 -90.58 -7.58
CA PRO A 189 -10.19 -89.82 -6.73
C PRO A 189 -8.66 -90.21 -6.92
N GLN A 190 -7.78 -89.74 -6.00
CA GLN A 190 -6.36 -90.11 -5.59
C GLN A 190 -5.25 -89.11 -6.03
N GLY A 191 -4.19 -88.67 -5.30
CA GLY A 191 -3.67 -88.80 -3.92
C GLY A 191 -2.20 -88.25 -3.80
N ALA A 192 -1.89 -87.50 -2.72
CA ALA A 192 -0.61 -87.34 -1.94
C ALA A 192 0.69 -86.58 -2.40
N ALA A 193 1.26 -85.83 -1.41
CA ALA A 193 2.70 -85.63 -1.04
C ALA A 193 3.59 -84.57 -1.78
N VAL A 194 4.62 -83.87 -1.23
CA VAL A 194 5.11 -83.44 0.12
C VAL A 194 6.48 -82.69 -0.05
N VAL A 195 6.73 -81.62 0.74
CA VAL A 195 8.02 -81.13 1.33
C VAL A 195 9.18 -80.53 0.49
N GLY A 196 9.48 -79.24 0.73
CA GLY A 196 10.56 -78.77 1.64
C GLY A 196 11.93 -78.27 1.10
N PRO A 197 12.67 -77.43 1.88
CA PRO A 197 13.54 -76.34 1.38
C PRO A 197 15.01 -76.35 1.90
N LEU A 198 15.88 -75.41 1.47
CA LEU A 198 16.82 -74.59 2.30
C LEU A 198 18.12 -74.08 1.59
N ALA A 199 18.43 -72.81 1.90
CA ALA A 199 19.71 -72.21 2.33
C ALA A 199 20.95 -72.00 1.42
N ALA A 200 21.27 -70.69 1.25
CA ALA A 200 22.50 -69.96 1.66
C ALA A 200 23.85 -70.08 0.90
N SER A 201 24.51 -68.90 0.84
CA SER A 201 25.95 -68.55 0.78
C SER A 201 26.52 -67.97 -0.54
N GLN A 202 27.12 -66.78 -0.42
CA GLN A 202 28.12 -66.14 -1.33
C GLN A 202 29.54 -66.72 -1.02
N PRO A 203 30.70 -66.26 -1.58
CA PRO A 203 31.04 -65.27 -2.64
C PRO A 203 32.17 -65.73 -3.61
N THR A 204 32.67 -64.78 -4.45
CA THR A 204 34.03 -64.61 -5.04
C THR A 204 34.30 -64.84 -6.56
N ALA A 205 34.69 -63.72 -7.20
CA ALA A 205 35.85 -63.45 -8.08
C ALA A 205 36.07 -64.09 -9.49
N SER A 206 36.52 -63.20 -10.40
CA SER A 206 37.40 -63.34 -11.58
C SER A 206 36.87 -63.80 -12.96
N THR A 207 36.85 -62.82 -13.90
CA THR A 207 37.36 -62.73 -15.30
C THR A 207 37.80 -64.01 -16.08
N PRO A 208 38.01 -63.98 -17.43
CA PRO A 208 37.47 -63.20 -18.56
C PRO A 208 36.93 -64.07 -19.75
N ALA A 209 36.50 -63.39 -20.84
CA ALA A 209 36.18 -63.76 -22.25
C ALA A 209 36.88 -65.00 -22.89
N PRO A 210 36.59 -65.50 -24.13
CA PRO A 210 35.99 -64.78 -25.27
C PRO A 210 35.15 -65.55 -26.37
N ALA A 211 34.54 -64.74 -27.24
CA ALA A 211 34.48 -64.77 -28.72
C ALA A 211 33.79 -65.87 -29.58
N ALA A 212 33.16 -65.32 -30.63
CA ALA A 212 33.10 -65.75 -32.05
C ALA A 212 32.02 -66.78 -32.44
N SER A 213 31.31 -66.68 -33.59
CA SER A 213 31.36 -65.75 -34.74
C SER A 213 30.23 -66.05 -35.73
N ALA A 214 30.09 -65.16 -36.73
CA ALA A 214 29.58 -65.35 -38.11
C ALA A 214 28.12 -64.91 -38.37
N LEU A 215 27.85 -63.78 -39.07
CA LEU A 215 28.10 -63.37 -40.48
C LEU A 215 27.03 -63.88 -41.47
N THR A 216 26.35 -62.98 -42.21
CA THR A 216 26.61 -62.72 -43.66
C THR A 216 25.62 -61.70 -44.31
N HIS A 217 26.20 -60.67 -44.95
CA HIS A 217 25.92 -60.00 -46.25
C HIS A 217 24.50 -59.85 -46.88
N ARG A 218 24.16 -58.61 -47.36
CA ARG A 218 24.13 -58.20 -48.80
C ARG A 218 23.67 -56.73 -49.08
N HIS A 219 24.19 -56.17 -50.18
CA HIS A 219 23.90 -54.94 -50.98
C HIS A 219 22.56 -55.03 -51.80
N PRO A 220 22.20 -54.10 -52.74
CA PRO A 220 22.29 -52.61 -52.86
C PRO A 220 21.00 -51.91 -53.42
N SER A 221 21.01 -50.56 -53.44
CA SER A 221 20.41 -49.53 -54.35
C SER A 221 19.13 -49.72 -55.21
N SER A 222 18.35 -48.60 -55.29
CA SER A 222 17.56 -48.05 -56.43
C SER A 222 16.02 -48.22 -56.51
N ALA A 223 15.32 -47.18 -56.03
CA ALA A 223 14.31 -46.31 -56.67
C ALA A 223 13.27 -46.81 -57.73
N GLN A 224 12.01 -46.43 -57.46
CA GLN A 224 11.08 -45.63 -58.30
C GLN A 224 10.08 -46.25 -59.32
N ILE A 225 8.84 -45.72 -59.23
CA ILE A 225 7.82 -45.39 -60.29
C ILE A 225 6.50 -46.22 -60.36
N LEU A 226 5.42 -45.49 -60.03
CA LEU A 226 3.98 -45.42 -60.45
C LEU A 226 3.52 -46.09 -61.79
N PRO A 227 2.24 -46.00 -62.23
CA PRO A 227 0.91 -46.14 -61.59
C PRO A 227 -0.14 -46.93 -62.47
N ASP A 228 -1.42 -46.95 -62.04
CA ASP A 228 -2.67 -46.79 -62.84
C ASP A 228 -3.86 -47.79 -62.67
N GLU A 229 -5.00 -47.16 -62.37
CA GLU A 229 -6.40 -47.27 -62.88
C GLU A 229 -7.32 -48.53 -62.82
N GLU A 230 -8.52 -48.25 -62.26
CA GLU A 230 -9.90 -48.55 -62.71
C GLU A 230 -10.53 -49.98 -62.74
N SER A 231 -11.55 -50.12 -61.86
CA SER A 231 -12.97 -50.41 -62.19
C SER A 231 -13.58 -51.86 -62.21
N HIS A 232 -14.75 -51.93 -61.55
CA HIS A 232 -16.00 -52.67 -61.84
C HIS A 232 -16.15 -54.23 -61.76
N SER A 233 -16.91 -54.64 -60.72
CA SER A 233 -18.27 -55.24 -60.78
C SER A 233 -18.52 -56.78 -60.82
N THR A 234 -19.50 -57.20 -59.99
CA THR A 234 -20.52 -58.29 -60.15
C THR A 234 -20.06 -59.77 -60.10
N ASP A 235 -20.78 -60.79 -59.62
CA ASP A 235 -22.20 -61.04 -59.28
C ASP A 235 -22.31 -62.31 -58.38
N LYS A 236 -23.44 -62.47 -57.67
CA LYS A 236 -24.15 -63.67 -57.13
C LYS A 236 -23.39 -65.02 -56.96
N GLY A 237 -23.53 -65.81 -55.89
CA GLY A 237 -24.66 -66.05 -54.97
C GLY A 237 -25.40 -67.36 -55.33
N PHE A 238 -25.30 -68.43 -54.51
CA PHE A 238 -26.33 -69.50 -54.41
C PHE A 238 -26.15 -70.44 -53.19
N LEU A 239 -27.20 -70.48 -52.36
CA LEU A 239 -27.71 -71.51 -51.40
C LEU A 239 -26.78 -72.15 -50.34
N ALA A 240 -27.02 -72.02 -49.03
CA ALA A 240 -28.20 -72.31 -48.18
C ALA A 240 -28.35 -73.80 -47.79
N LEU A 241 -28.70 -73.99 -46.51
CA LEU A 241 -29.25 -75.19 -45.87
C LEU A 241 -28.29 -76.18 -45.18
N ASP A 242 -27.60 -75.71 -44.13
CA ASP A 242 -27.41 -76.52 -42.91
C ASP A 242 -27.33 -75.61 -41.66
N MET A 243 -28.35 -74.75 -41.56
CA MET A 243 -28.62 -73.90 -40.42
C MET A 243 -29.55 -74.67 -39.47
N MET A 244 -29.05 -75.10 -38.31
CA MET A 244 -29.71 -74.81 -37.02
C MET A 244 -29.03 -75.41 -35.78
N GLU A 245 -27.96 -76.21 -35.91
CA GLU A 245 -27.27 -76.77 -34.71
C GLU A 245 -25.77 -76.43 -34.58
N ALA A 246 -25.19 -75.77 -35.60
CA ALA A 246 -23.82 -75.22 -35.56
C ALA A 246 -23.76 -73.73 -35.15
N GLY A 247 -24.92 -73.10 -34.93
CA GLY A 247 -25.06 -71.64 -34.79
C GLY A 247 -24.65 -71.06 -33.43
N ALA A 248 -24.59 -71.85 -32.36
CA ALA A 248 -24.17 -71.33 -31.06
C ALA A 248 -22.65 -71.35 -30.85
N MET A 249 -21.90 -72.19 -31.57
CA MET A 249 -20.46 -72.34 -31.39
C MET A 249 -19.64 -71.59 -32.45
N GLN A 250 -20.12 -71.48 -33.70
CA GLN A 250 -19.39 -70.77 -34.75
C GLN A 250 -19.60 -69.24 -34.71
N GLN A 251 -20.73 -68.74 -34.21
CA GLN A 251 -20.97 -67.31 -34.02
C GLN A 251 -20.16 -66.71 -32.86
N GLN A 252 -19.71 -67.54 -31.91
CA GLN A 252 -18.77 -67.12 -30.86
C GLN A 252 -17.30 -67.21 -31.30
N GLN A 253 -16.98 -68.00 -32.33
CA GLN A 253 -15.62 -68.16 -32.84
C GLN A 253 -15.26 -67.15 -33.96
N LEU A 254 -16.23 -66.72 -34.76
CA LEU A 254 -16.03 -65.65 -35.76
C LEU A 254 -15.87 -64.26 -35.12
N MET A 255 -16.54 -63.99 -33.99
CA MET A 255 -16.41 -62.72 -33.27
C MET A 255 -15.04 -62.56 -32.59
N LEU A 256 -14.37 -63.68 -32.25
CA LEU A 256 -13.00 -63.68 -31.74
C LEU A 256 -11.96 -63.51 -32.86
N HIS A 257 -12.19 -64.09 -34.04
CA HIS A 257 -11.26 -63.98 -35.17
C HIS A 257 -11.26 -62.56 -35.79
N GLU A 258 -12.41 -61.89 -35.88
CA GLU A 258 -12.46 -60.46 -36.28
C GLU A 258 -11.74 -59.54 -35.27
N PHE A 259 -11.77 -59.90 -33.98
CA PHE A 259 -11.04 -59.16 -32.94
C PHE A 259 -9.53 -59.39 -33.03
N GLU A 260 -9.08 -60.62 -33.30
CA GLU A 260 -7.65 -60.97 -33.48
C GLU A 260 -7.05 -60.34 -34.74
N ASP A 261 -7.79 -60.25 -35.86
CA ASP A 261 -7.30 -59.64 -37.10
C ASP A 261 -7.19 -58.11 -36.97
N GLN A 262 -8.16 -57.44 -36.31
CA GLN A 262 -8.04 -56.01 -35.98
C GLN A 262 -6.89 -55.73 -34.99
N GLN A 263 -6.65 -56.62 -34.02
CA GLN A 263 -5.53 -56.52 -33.08
C GLN A 263 -4.16 -56.74 -33.74
N SER A 264 -4.07 -57.69 -34.67
CA SER A 264 -2.82 -58.00 -35.38
C SER A 264 -2.39 -56.85 -36.28
N SER A 265 -3.35 -56.19 -36.96
CA SER A 265 -3.10 -54.96 -37.72
C SER A 265 -2.55 -53.83 -36.83
N TYR A 266 -3.11 -53.66 -35.63
CA TYR A 266 -2.68 -52.65 -34.67
C TYR A 266 -1.26 -52.91 -34.13
N LEU A 267 -0.93 -54.16 -33.79
CA LEU A 267 0.42 -54.54 -33.35
C LEU A 267 1.46 -54.36 -34.45
N GLN A 268 1.08 -54.64 -35.70
CA GLN A 268 1.95 -54.46 -36.86
C GLN A 268 2.21 -52.98 -37.19
N GLN A 269 1.20 -52.12 -37.09
CA GLN A 269 1.36 -50.66 -37.22
C GLN A 269 2.32 -50.09 -36.16
N ARG A 270 2.26 -50.58 -34.91
CA ARG A 270 3.19 -50.16 -33.84
C ARG A 270 4.60 -50.69 -34.03
N SER A 271 4.76 -51.89 -34.58
CA SER A 271 6.08 -52.45 -34.93
C SER A 271 6.77 -51.61 -36.00
N ASN A 272 6.05 -51.25 -37.08
CA ASN A 272 6.58 -50.40 -38.14
C ASN A 272 6.97 -48.99 -37.63
N ALA A 273 6.22 -48.45 -36.67
CA ALA A 273 6.53 -47.16 -36.05
C ALA A 273 7.82 -47.21 -35.20
N ILE A 274 8.10 -48.33 -34.52
CA ILE A 274 9.34 -48.53 -33.76
C ILE A 274 10.55 -48.60 -34.68
N GLU A 275 10.48 -49.37 -35.77
CA GLU A 275 11.57 -49.49 -36.75
C GLU A 275 11.90 -48.13 -37.42
N SER A 276 10.88 -47.33 -37.72
CA SER A 276 11.07 -45.97 -38.26
C SER A 276 11.79 -45.02 -37.29
N ILE A 277 11.52 -45.15 -35.98
CA ILE A 277 12.19 -44.37 -34.93
C ILE A 277 13.64 -44.83 -34.75
N GLU A 278 13.89 -46.15 -34.74
CA GLU A 278 15.24 -46.70 -34.64
C GLU A 278 16.13 -46.28 -35.84
N SER A 279 15.59 -46.30 -37.05
CA SER A 279 16.29 -45.76 -38.24
C SER A 279 16.62 -44.27 -38.08
N THR A 280 15.69 -43.49 -37.50
CA THR A 280 15.90 -42.04 -37.28
C THR A 280 16.96 -41.77 -36.21
N ILE A 281 17.01 -42.56 -35.13
CA ILE A 281 18.07 -42.47 -34.11
C ILE A 281 19.43 -42.78 -34.73
N SER A 282 19.51 -43.81 -35.59
CA SER A 282 20.76 -44.17 -36.27
C SER A 282 21.27 -43.07 -37.21
N GLU A 283 20.38 -42.44 -37.99
CA GLU A 283 20.73 -41.31 -38.86
C GLU A 283 21.16 -40.06 -38.07
N LEU A 284 20.49 -39.75 -36.96
CA LEU A 284 20.86 -38.64 -36.07
C LEU A 284 22.21 -38.88 -35.40
N GLY A 285 22.52 -40.13 -35.05
CA GLY A 285 23.83 -40.52 -34.52
C GLY A 285 24.97 -40.22 -35.50
N GLN A 286 24.74 -40.36 -36.81
CA GLN A 286 25.74 -39.96 -37.82
C GLN A 286 25.93 -38.44 -37.91
N ILE A 287 24.84 -37.66 -37.80
CA ILE A 287 24.88 -36.19 -37.77
C ILE A 287 25.60 -35.71 -36.50
N PHE A 288 25.35 -36.35 -35.37
CA PHE A 288 25.99 -36.06 -34.09
C PHE A 288 27.49 -36.36 -34.12
N GLY A 289 27.91 -37.47 -34.73
CA GLY A 289 29.34 -37.79 -34.88
C GLY A 289 30.12 -36.71 -35.64
N GLN A 290 29.52 -36.09 -36.66
CA GLN A 290 30.14 -34.99 -37.41
C GLN A 290 30.22 -33.69 -36.58
N LEU A 291 29.17 -33.36 -35.83
CA LEU A 291 29.13 -32.20 -34.93
C LEU A 291 30.10 -32.35 -33.74
N ALA A 292 30.16 -33.54 -33.14
CA ALA A 292 31.04 -33.84 -32.03
C ALA A 292 32.52 -33.75 -32.43
N HIS A 293 32.88 -34.21 -33.64
CA HIS A 293 34.25 -34.06 -34.15
C HIS A 293 34.62 -32.58 -34.39
N MET A 294 33.66 -31.78 -34.88
CA MET A 294 33.84 -30.35 -35.14
C MET A 294 33.95 -29.51 -33.86
N VAL A 295 33.19 -29.86 -32.82
CA VAL A 295 33.26 -29.23 -31.50
C VAL A 295 34.52 -29.68 -30.74
N ALA A 296 34.90 -30.95 -30.86
CA ALA A 296 36.12 -31.48 -30.24
C ALA A 296 37.39 -30.87 -30.82
N GLN A 297 37.46 -30.61 -32.14
CA GLN A 297 38.59 -29.91 -32.77
C GLN A 297 38.79 -28.47 -32.26
N GLN A 298 37.76 -27.83 -31.68
CA GLN A 298 37.86 -26.48 -31.12
C GLN A 298 37.88 -26.45 -29.59
N GLY A 299 37.73 -27.60 -28.93
CA GLY A 299 37.82 -27.76 -27.47
C GLY A 299 39.24 -27.58 -26.88
N GLU A 300 40.28 -27.47 -27.71
CA GLU A 300 41.65 -27.15 -27.24
C GLU A 300 41.83 -25.68 -26.77
N MET A 301 40.82 -24.81 -26.90
CA MET A 301 40.86 -23.44 -26.32
C MET A 301 40.31 -23.38 -24.88
N VAL A 302 40.17 -24.52 -24.19
CA VAL A 302 39.72 -24.58 -22.78
C VAL A 302 40.89 -24.47 -21.78
N GLN A 303 42.15 -24.51 -22.25
CA GLN A 303 43.34 -24.27 -21.40
C GLN A 303 43.55 -22.80 -20.96
N ARG A 304 42.66 -21.85 -21.31
CA ARG A 304 42.76 -20.44 -20.86
C ARG A 304 42.02 -20.11 -19.57
N ILE A 305 41.19 -21.02 -19.06
CA ILE A 305 40.44 -20.78 -17.83
C ILE A 305 41.39 -20.67 -16.63
N ASP A 306 42.47 -21.47 -16.61
CA ASP A 306 43.47 -21.41 -15.52
C ASP A 306 44.30 -20.11 -15.55
N ASP A 307 44.62 -19.58 -16.73
CA ASP A 307 45.32 -18.29 -16.89
C ASP A 307 44.44 -17.11 -16.47
N ASP A 308 43.15 -17.13 -16.81
CA ASP A 308 42.20 -16.06 -16.44
C ASP A 308 41.89 -16.08 -14.93
N VAL A 309 41.85 -17.24 -14.29
CA VAL A 309 41.62 -17.35 -12.83
C VAL A 309 42.79 -16.75 -12.03
N LEU A 310 44.03 -16.98 -12.46
CA LEU A 310 45.21 -16.35 -11.85
C LEU A 310 45.18 -14.83 -12.01
N GLN A 311 44.80 -14.34 -13.19
CA GLN A 311 44.72 -12.90 -13.45
C GLN A 311 43.58 -12.22 -12.68
N VAL A 312 42.45 -12.91 -12.48
CA VAL A 312 41.34 -12.43 -11.63
C VAL A 312 41.78 -12.37 -10.17
N SER A 313 42.50 -13.39 -9.67
CA SER A 313 43.02 -13.36 -8.29
C SER A 313 43.96 -12.18 -8.07
N ASP A 314 44.91 -11.95 -8.98
CA ASP A 314 45.86 -10.84 -8.86
C ASP A 314 45.16 -9.47 -8.92
N ASN A 315 44.15 -9.33 -9.78
CA ASN A 315 43.35 -8.11 -9.86
C ASN A 315 42.48 -7.88 -8.62
N VAL A 316 41.95 -8.95 -8.01
CA VAL A 316 41.20 -8.88 -6.74
C VAL A 316 42.13 -8.51 -5.59
N GLU A 317 43.34 -9.07 -5.53
CA GLU A 317 44.36 -8.72 -4.54
C GLU A 317 44.85 -7.26 -4.71
N GLY A 318 44.95 -6.79 -5.96
CA GLY A 318 45.27 -5.41 -6.31
C GLY A 318 44.16 -4.44 -5.89
N ALA A 319 42.91 -4.77 -6.21
CA ALA A 319 41.74 -4.00 -5.82
C ALA A 319 41.60 -3.93 -4.29
N ARG A 320 41.86 -5.04 -3.58
CA ARG A 320 41.87 -5.07 -2.11
C ARG A 320 42.90 -4.11 -1.52
N ARG A 321 44.11 -4.05 -2.12
CA ARG A 321 45.16 -3.11 -1.68
C ARG A 321 44.77 -1.66 -1.90
N GLU A 322 44.18 -1.33 -3.06
CA GLU A 322 43.73 0.04 -3.34
C GLU A 322 42.52 0.44 -2.48
N LEU A 323 41.59 -0.47 -2.23
CA LEU A 323 40.48 -0.25 -1.30
C LEU A 323 40.98 -0.02 0.13
N LEU A 324 42.00 -0.74 0.59
CA LEU A 324 42.60 -0.51 1.91
C LEU A 324 43.34 0.82 2.00
N LYS A 325 44.02 1.26 0.93
CA LYS A 325 44.64 2.60 0.86
C LYS A 325 43.58 3.70 0.86
N TYR A 326 42.49 3.52 0.11
CA TYR A 326 41.36 4.45 0.07
C TYR A 326 40.64 4.49 1.41
N TYR A 327 40.43 3.35 2.07
CA TYR A 327 39.88 3.25 3.42
C TYR A 327 40.76 3.97 4.44
N ALA A 328 42.09 3.79 4.39
CA ALA A 328 43.02 4.51 5.26
C ALA A 328 42.99 6.03 5.00
N THR A 329 42.80 6.45 3.74
CA THR A 329 42.69 7.87 3.36
C THR A 329 41.35 8.48 3.80
N ILE A 330 40.25 7.74 3.71
CA ILE A 330 38.91 8.14 4.19
C ILE A 330 38.90 8.20 5.73
N SER A 331 39.44 7.17 6.39
CA SER A 331 39.51 7.08 7.85
C SER A 331 40.31 8.23 8.46
N ASN A 332 41.34 8.71 7.77
CA ASN A 332 42.19 9.80 8.26
C ASN A 332 41.64 11.20 7.90
N ASN A 333 40.64 11.29 7.03
CA ASN A 333 40.03 12.56 6.63
C ASN A 333 38.84 12.92 7.54
N ARG A 334 39.16 13.43 8.73
CA ARG A 334 38.17 13.88 9.73
C ARG A 334 37.16 14.87 9.16
N TRP A 335 37.53 15.65 8.14
CA TRP A 335 36.66 16.62 7.49
C TRP A 335 35.68 15.99 6.49
N LEU A 336 36.08 14.93 5.79
CA LEU A 336 35.17 14.12 4.97
C LEU A 336 34.16 13.37 5.84
N MET A 337 34.61 12.80 6.97
CA MET A 337 33.69 12.24 7.97
C MET A 337 32.74 13.32 8.50
N LEU A 338 33.20 14.52 8.86
CA LEU A 338 32.32 15.63 9.25
C LEU A 338 31.34 16.06 8.15
N LYS A 339 31.71 15.97 6.87
CA LYS A 339 30.83 16.25 5.74
C LYS A 339 29.84 15.13 5.48
N ILE A 340 30.24 13.87 5.52
CA ILE A 340 29.35 12.71 5.39
C ILE A 340 28.40 12.67 6.58
N PHE A 341 28.91 12.89 7.79
CA PHE A 341 28.12 12.99 9.02
C PHE A 341 27.25 14.25 9.00
N GLY A 342 27.73 15.36 8.44
CA GLY A 342 26.93 16.58 8.23
C GLY A 342 25.82 16.39 7.19
N VAL A 343 26.09 15.66 6.11
CA VAL A 343 25.09 15.27 5.10
C VAL A 343 24.09 14.29 5.70
N LEU A 344 24.53 13.27 6.43
CA LEU A 344 23.66 12.33 7.15
C LEU A 344 22.80 13.05 8.20
N ILE A 345 23.38 13.95 9.00
CA ILE A 345 22.64 14.79 9.94
C ILE A 345 21.59 15.63 9.22
N ILE A 346 21.92 16.23 8.07
CA ILE A 346 20.96 17.00 7.25
C ILE A 346 19.85 16.10 6.64
N PHE A 347 20.14 14.85 6.28
CA PHE A 347 19.14 13.89 5.80
C PHE A 347 18.21 13.43 6.95
N PHE A 348 18.75 13.09 8.12
CA PHE A 348 17.96 12.60 9.26
C PHE A 348 17.16 13.68 10.00
N LEU A 349 17.55 14.96 9.90
CA LEU A 349 16.85 16.10 10.53
C LEU A 349 15.64 16.64 9.75
N ARG A 350 15.33 16.08 8.58
CA ARG A 350 14.36 16.67 7.64
C ARG A 350 13.25 15.75 7.18
N GLU A 351 13.40 14.44 7.39
CA GLU A 351 12.44 13.46 6.91
C GLU A 351 11.23 13.35 7.84
N GLY A 352 10.07 13.14 7.22
CA GLY A 352 8.86 12.76 7.94
C GLY A 352 9.03 11.41 8.63
N ILE A 353 8.23 11.17 9.66
CA ILE A 353 8.09 9.84 10.24
C ILE A 353 6.72 9.31 9.83
N PRO A 354 6.64 8.23 9.02
CA PRO A 354 7.73 7.43 8.45
C PRO A 354 8.48 8.14 7.31
N PRO A 355 9.74 7.76 7.01
CA PRO A 355 10.53 8.40 5.95
C PRO A 355 9.89 8.20 4.58
N ASN A 356 10.11 9.14 3.66
CA ASN A 356 9.58 9.14 2.28
C ASN A 356 8.04 9.09 2.16
N VAL A 357 7.31 9.54 3.19
CA VAL A 357 5.86 9.70 3.14
C VAL A 357 5.50 11.18 3.00
N SER A 358 4.89 11.55 1.88
CA SER A 358 4.51 12.95 1.53
C SER A 358 3.58 13.61 2.55
N HIS A 359 2.79 12.82 3.28
CA HIS A 359 1.83 13.29 4.27
C HIS A 359 2.14 12.79 5.68
N ALA A 360 3.42 12.58 5.98
CA ALA A 360 3.85 12.20 7.32
C ALA A 360 3.35 13.20 8.36
N VAL A 361 2.80 12.66 9.46
CA VAL A 361 2.16 13.41 10.54
C VAL A 361 3.15 13.70 11.68
N SER A 362 4.42 13.36 11.50
CA SER A 362 5.48 13.59 12.48
C SER A 362 6.81 13.88 11.77
N VAL A 363 7.77 14.43 12.50
CA VAL A 363 9.12 14.76 12.02
C VAL A 363 10.17 14.16 12.94
N SER A 364 11.33 13.84 12.35
CA SER A 364 12.50 13.35 13.05
C SER A 364 13.29 14.47 13.75
N LEU A 365 13.48 14.34 15.07
CA LEU A 365 14.26 15.24 15.93
C LEU A 365 15.32 14.43 16.71
N PRO A 366 16.41 14.00 16.06
CA PRO A 366 17.24 12.90 16.54
C PRO A 366 18.05 13.18 17.81
N ARG A 367 18.34 14.44 18.13
CA ARG A 367 19.12 14.85 19.32
C ARG A 367 18.32 15.80 20.20
N TRP A 368 18.67 15.83 21.48
CA TRP A 368 18.09 16.76 22.45
C TRP A 368 18.22 18.22 22.02
N GLN A 369 19.38 18.56 21.45
CA GLN A 369 19.64 19.91 20.93
C GLN A 369 18.72 20.28 19.76
N ASP A 370 18.33 19.30 18.94
CA ASP A 370 17.44 19.54 17.81
C ASP A 370 16.04 19.98 18.27
N ILE A 371 15.61 19.53 19.46
CA ILE A 371 14.34 19.94 20.06
C ILE A 371 14.41 21.36 20.59
N VAL A 372 15.52 21.71 21.25
CA VAL A 372 15.78 23.09 21.68
C VAL A 372 15.82 24.02 20.46
N ASP A 373 16.49 23.61 19.38
CA ASP A 373 16.59 24.38 18.15
C ASP A 373 15.24 24.49 17.42
N TYR A 374 14.39 23.46 17.51
CA TYR A 374 13.02 23.48 16.99
C TYR A 374 12.15 24.50 17.72
N GLU A 375 12.15 24.48 19.06
CA GLU A 375 11.36 25.39 19.90
C GLU A 375 11.86 26.84 19.84
N GLU A 376 13.16 27.06 19.65
CA GLU A 376 13.74 28.39 19.43
C GLU A 376 13.63 28.88 17.98
N GLY A 377 12.96 28.10 17.11
CA GLY A 377 12.62 28.49 15.74
C GLY A 377 13.76 28.37 14.73
N ARG A 378 14.94 27.89 15.14
CA ARG A 378 16.14 27.79 14.28
C ARG A 378 16.04 26.74 13.17
N LEU A 379 15.16 25.74 13.32
CA LEU A 379 14.99 24.64 12.35
C LEU A 379 13.79 24.81 11.40
N THR A 380 12.94 25.82 11.61
CA THR A 380 11.65 25.95 10.90
C THR A 380 11.78 26.06 9.38
N ASP A 381 12.81 26.76 8.88
CA ASP A 381 13.06 26.91 7.44
C ASP A 381 13.62 25.63 6.79
N ALA A 382 14.32 24.80 7.56
CA ALA A 382 14.97 23.59 7.07
C ALA A 382 14.03 22.38 6.97
N MET A 383 12.86 22.43 7.62
CA MET A 383 11.90 21.32 7.67
C MET A 383 11.04 21.21 6.41
N GLN A 384 10.91 19.98 5.90
CA GLN A 384 9.98 19.65 4.81
C GLN A 384 8.56 19.38 5.33
N THR A 385 8.46 18.62 6.42
CA THR A 385 7.22 18.29 7.11
C THR A 385 7.36 18.48 8.62
N GLY A 386 6.26 18.48 9.35
CA GLY A 386 6.19 18.66 10.80
C GLY A 386 4.85 18.14 11.32
N TYR A 387 4.68 18.12 12.65
CA TYR A 387 3.41 17.68 13.23
C TYR A 387 2.27 18.60 12.74
N PRO A 388 1.26 18.06 12.04
CA PRO A 388 0.14 18.85 11.56
C PRO A 388 -0.57 19.51 12.75
N ARG A 389 -0.70 20.85 12.68
CA ARG A 389 -1.15 21.83 13.72
C ARG A 389 -0.04 22.67 14.35
N PHE A 390 1.21 22.22 14.40
CA PHE A 390 2.34 23.10 14.77
C PHE A 390 3.08 23.63 13.55
N PHE A 391 3.11 22.80 12.49
CA PHE A 391 3.64 23.13 11.18
C PHE A 391 2.53 23.05 10.13
N ILE A 392 2.31 24.14 9.38
CA ILE A 392 1.39 24.14 8.24
C ILE A 392 2.10 23.45 7.08
N HIS A 393 1.52 22.37 6.54
CA HIS A 393 2.15 21.60 5.47
C HIS A 393 2.52 22.45 4.24
N ARG A 394 3.64 22.15 3.58
CA ARG A 394 4.13 22.93 2.42
C ARG A 394 3.12 23.00 1.27
N SER A 395 2.38 21.93 1.01
CA SER A 395 1.29 21.93 0.01
C SER A 395 0.17 22.90 0.38
N ILE A 396 -0.19 23.00 1.67
CA ILE A 396 -1.18 23.97 2.15
C ILE A 396 -0.63 25.40 2.01
N GLN A 397 0.65 25.63 2.34
CA GLN A 397 1.30 26.94 2.15
C GLN A 397 1.34 27.34 0.67
N LYS A 398 1.67 26.40 -0.25
CA LYS A 398 1.67 26.63 -1.70
C LYS A 398 0.27 27.04 -2.17
N LEU A 399 -0.76 26.29 -1.78
CA LEU A 399 -2.14 26.62 -2.12
C LEU A 399 -2.59 27.96 -1.53
N ALA A 400 -2.26 28.24 -0.27
CA ALA A 400 -2.56 29.52 0.38
C ALA A 400 -1.92 30.67 -0.39
N LYS A 401 -0.64 30.56 -0.77
CA LYS A 401 0.04 31.56 -1.59
C LYS A 401 -0.65 31.79 -2.94
N MET A 402 -1.08 30.73 -3.63
CA MET A 402 -1.84 30.85 -4.88
C MET A 402 -3.18 31.56 -4.67
N MET A 403 -3.90 31.24 -3.61
CA MET A 403 -5.18 31.87 -3.27
C MET A 403 -5.00 33.34 -2.85
N CYS A 404 -3.96 33.64 -2.08
CA CYS A 404 -3.61 34.99 -1.70
C CYS A 404 -3.23 35.82 -2.95
N ASN A 405 -2.39 35.31 -3.87
CA ASN A 405 -2.06 36.02 -5.10
C ASN A 405 -3.29 36.37 -5.96
N LYS A 406 -4.31 35.50 -5.95
CA LYS A 406 -5.53 35.68 -6.74
C LYS A 406 -6.55 36.59 -6.07
N PHE A 407 -6.74 36.45 -4.76
CA PHE A 407 -7.87 37.07 -4.06
C PHE A 407 -7.46 38.14 -3.06
N ALA A 408 -6.22 38.17 -2.54
CA ALA A 408 -5.74 39.08 -1.50
C ALA A 408 -5.57 40.53 -2.00
N ARG A 409 -5.82 41.49 -1.11
CA ARG A 409 -5.38 42.88 -1.28
C ARG A 409 -3.94 43.02 -0.79
N PRO A 410 -3.19 44.07 -1.19
CA PRO A 410 -1.86 44.31 -0.67
C PRO A 410 -1.86 44.37 0.87
N GLY A 411 -1.01 43.56 1.51
CA GLY A 411 -0.90 43.49 2.98
C GLY A 411 -1.88 42.53 3.68
N GLU A 412 -2.70 41.80 2.93
CA GLU A 412 -3.53 40.71 3.47
C GLU A 412 -2.83 39.35 3.32
N ASP A 413 -3.16 38.45 4.25
CA ASP A 413 -2.81 37.03 4.22
C ASP A 413 -4.09 36.18 4.34
N CYS A 414 -3.97 34.86 4.19
CA CYS A 414 -5.12 33.96 4.09
C CYS A 414 -4.96 32.65 4.89
N MET A 415 -6.11 32.14 5.35
CA MET A 415 -6.27 30.75 5.82
C MET A 415 -7.37 30.04 5.07
N LEU A 416 -7.20 28.72 4.92
CA LEU A 416 -8.03 27.88 4.06
C LEU A 416 -8.86 26.89 4.87
N PHE A 417 -10.15 26.82 4.58
CA PHE A 417 -11.10 25.94 5.27
C PHE A 417 -12.00 25.18 4.29
N PRO A 418 -12.42 23.94 4.63
CA PRO A 418 -13.31 23.14 3.79
C PRO A 418 -14.80 23.52 3.94
N SER A 419 -15.16 24.32 4.95
CA SER A 419 -16.55 24.65 5.27
C SER A 419 -16.75 26.15 5.53
N SER A 420 -17.91 26.66 5.10
CA SER A 420 -18.34 28.04 5.37
C SER A 420 -18.53 28.30 6.87
N ALA A 421 -18.94 27.27 7.63
CA ALA A 421 -19.14 27.39 9.06
C ALA A 421 -17.80 27.62 9.77
N HIS A 422 -16.79 26.79 9.47
CA HIS A 422 -15.42 26.93 10.00
C HIS A 422 -14.76 28.25 9.60
N ALA A 423 -14.93 28.68 8.34
CA ALA A 423 -14.44 29.99 7.89
C ALA A 423 -15.09 31.14 8.66
N SER A 424 -16.39 31.04 8.97
CA SER A 424 -17.09 32.04 9.78
C SER A 424 -16.58 32.04 11.22
N GLN A 425 -16.48 30.87 11.85
CA GLN A 425 -15.92 30.72 13.20
C GLN A 425 -14.51 31.30 13.32
N CYS A 426 -13.66 31.13 12.31
CA CYS A 426 -12.32 31.72 12.27
C CYS A 426 -12.38 33.26 12.24
N ARG A 427 -13.21 33.83 11.35
CA ARG A 427 -13.44 35.27 11.28
C ARG A 427 -13.90 35.82 12.63
N ASP A 428 -14.83 35.13 13.27
CA ASP A 428 -15.46 35.58 14.50
C ASP A 428 -14.48 35.43 15.69
N PHE A 429 -13.65 34.39 15.70
CA PHE A 429 -12.53 34.25 16.63
C PHE A 429 -11.54 35.42 16.51
N ILE A 430 -11.12 35.75 15.28
CA ILE A 430 -10.19 36.87 15.05
C ILE A 430 -10.78 38.18 15.56
N ARG A 431 -12.04 38.47 15.23
CA ARG A 431 -12.72 39.68 15.70
C ARG A 431 -12.87 39.72 17.22
N GLY A 432 -13.23 38.60 17.86
CA GLY A 432 -13.40 38.52 19.31
C GLY A 432 -12.07 38.65 20.08
N MET A 433 -10.99 38.11 19.54
CA MET A 433 -9.65 38.25 20.14
C MET A 433 -9.12 39.68 20.02
N GLU A 434 -9.24 40.29 18.85
CA GLU A 434 -8.79 41.68 18.65
C GLU A 434 -9.63 42.68 19.44
N ALA A 435 -10.96 42.47 19.55
CA ALA A 435 -11.82 43.29 20.39
C ALA A 435 -11.46 43.20 21.89
N ARG A 436 -10.95 42.05 22.37
CA ARG A 436 -10.45 41.92 23.76
C ARG A 436 -9.11 42.62 23.96
N ARG A 437 -8.27 42.66 22.92
CA ARG A 437 -6.96 43.30 22.96
C ARG A 437 -7.07 44.82 22.90
N GLU A 438 -7.93 45.33 22.02
CA GLU A 438 -8.16 46.75 21.80
C GLU A 438 -9.67 47.05 21.72
N PRO A 439 -10.37 47.21 22.86
CA PRO A 439 -11.83 47.38 22.88
C PRO A 439 -12.37 48.62 22.15
N ALA A 440 -11.51 49.61 21.93
CA ALA A 440 -11.87 50.89 21.32
C ALA A 440 -11.59 50.96 19.80
N SER A 441 -10.93 49.96 19.21
CA SER A 441 -10.61 49.94 17.78
C SER A 441 -11.74 49.29 16.97
N PRO A 442 -11.97 49.73 15.71
CA PRO A 442 -12.96 49.08 14.85
C PRO A 442 -12.54 47.62 14.57
N PRO A 443 -13.50 46.69 14.43
CA PRO A 443 -13.17 45.28 14.23
C PRO A 443 -12.32 45.10 12.96
N PRO A 444 -11.33 44.19 12.99
CA PRO A 444 -10.42 44.02 11.86
C PRO A 444 -11.19 43.62 10.60
N PRO A 445 -10.78 44.12 9.42
CA PRO A 445 -11.40 43.77 8.15
C PRO A 445 -11.06 42.31 7.80
N VAL A 446 -11.96 41.39 8.17
CA VAL A 446 -11.84 39.98 7.83
C VAL A 446 -12.96 39.60 6.85
N ARG A 447 -12.58 39.04 5.71
CA ARG A 447 -13.49 38.67 4.61
C ARG A 447 -13.38 37.19 4.26
N ILE A 448 -14.46 36.60 3.79
CA ILE A 448 -14.52 35.19 3.39
C ILE A 448 -14.82 35.14 1.90
N VAL A 449 -13.96 34.47 1.14
CA VAL A 449 -14.17 34.19 -0.28
C VAL A 449 -14.50 32.71 -0.43
N ARG A 450 -15.64 32.42 -1.07
CA ARG A 450 -15.99 31.07 -1.49
C ARG A 450 -15.42 30.82 -2.87
N PHE A 451 -14.60 29.80 -3.00
CA PHE A 451 -14.02 29.36 -4.26
C PHE A 451 -14.47 27.92 -4.53
N SER A 452 -14.85 27.62 -5.77
CA SER A 452 -15.35 26.29 -6.16
C SER A 452 -14.58 25.83 -7.38
N LEU A 453 -13.83 24.74 -7.20
CA LEU A 453 -12.98 24.10 -8.19
C LEU A 453 -13.78 22.99 -8.85
N MET A 454 -13.92 23.04 -10.18
CA MET A 454 -14.59 21.99 -10.95
C MET A 454 -13.52 21.08 -11.57
N ALA A 455 -13.45 19.81 -11.16
CA ALA A 455 -12.74 18.78 -11.91
C ALA A 455 -13.60 18.40 -13.14
N GLN A 456 -13.07 18.33 -14.36
CA GLN A 456 -13.89 17.94 -15.51
C GLN A 456 -14.33 16.47 -15.38
N LYS A 457 -15.62 16.17 -15.60
CA LYS A 457 -16.08 14.80 -15.86
C LYS A 457 -15.56 14.35 -17.24
N SER A 458 -14.90 13.20 -17.31
CA SER A 458 -14.84 12.43 -18.56
C SER A 458 -16.29 12.10 -18.97
N GLN A 459 -16.64 12.40 -20.22
CA GLN A 459 -17.97 12.14 -20.76
C GLN A 459 -18.23 10.63 -20.81
N ASP A 460 -19.00 10.08 -19.87
CA ASP A 460 -19.83 8.90 -20.09
C ASP A 460 -21.02 8.87 -19.10
N SER A 461 -22.15 8.39 -19.61
CA SER A 461 -23.53 8.68 -19.19
C SER A 461 -24.12 7.79 -18.08
N THR A 462 -24.97 8.34 -17.19
CA THR A 462 -26.31 7.80 -16.74
C THR A 462 -26.98 8.68 -15.64
N PRO A 463 -28.34 8.61 -15.44
CA PRO A 463 -29.15 9.65 -14.77
C PRO A 463 -29.36 9.45 -13.24
N PRO A 464 -29.96 10.44 -12.53
CA PRO A 464 -29.70 10.68 -11.11
C PRO A 464 -30.83 10.21 -10.20
N ASP A 465 -30.52 9.29 -9.28
CA ASP A 465 -31.26 9.11 -8.03
C ASP A 465 -30.31 8.55 -6.96
N CYS A 466 -29.44 9.42 -6.42
CA CYS A 466 -28.77 9.12 -5.15
C CYS A 466 -28.36 10.42 -4.45
N VAL A 467 -28.91 10.63 -3.25
CA VAL A 467 -28.57 11.75 -2.37
C VAL A 467 -27.19 11.47 -1.76
N CYS A 468 -26.14 11.97 -2.42
CA CYS A 468 -24.77 12.00 -1.90
C CYS A 468 -24.31 13.47 -1.83
N THR A 469 -23.98 13.94 -0.62
CA THR A 469 -23.59 15.33 -0.31
C THR A 469 -22.18 15.72 -0.73
N HIS A 470 -21.58 15.03 -1.70
CA HIS A 470 -20.50 15.53 -2.55
C HIS A 470 -20.68 14.89 -3.93
N SER A 471 -21.65 15.40 -4.69
CA SER A 471 -21.80 15.05 -6.10
C SER A 471 -20.50 15.38 -6.82
N ASP A 472 -19.94 14.38 -7.49
CA ASP A 472 -18.89 14.39 -8.49
C ASP A 472 -18.46 15.78 -8.97
N SER A 473 -17.15 15.99 -9.06
CA SER A 473 -16.47 17.12 -9.73
C SER A 473 -16.34 18.48 -9.02
N CYS A 474 -16.89 18.77 -7.83
CA CYS A 474 -16.74 20.13 -7.23
C CYS A 474 -16.09 20.18 -5.83
N ILE A 475 -14.87 20.71 -5.73
CA ILE A 475 -14.18 20.99 -4.46
C ILE A 475 -14.48 22.42 -4.02
N ARG A 476 -15.05 22.59 -2.83
CA ARG A 476 -15.35 23.91 -2.26
C ARG A 476 -14.27 24.31 -1.27
N LEU A 477 -13.66 25.46 -1.51
CA LEU A 477 -12.64 26.06 -0.67
C LEU A 477 -13.12 27.40 -0.12
N PHE A 478 -13.02 27.60 1.18
CA PHE A 478 -13.36 28.87 1.83
C PHE A 478 -12.08 29.54 2.31
N ILE A 479 -11.82 30.74 1.78
CA ILE A 479 -10.59 31.49 1.98
C ILE A 479 -10.92 32.65 2.92
N VAL A 480 -10.39 32.61 4.14
CA VAL A 480 -10.52 33.69 5.11
C VAL A 480 -9.32 34.61 4.93
N LEU A 481 -9.58 35.85 4.52
CA LEU A 481 -8.58 36.87 4.23
C LEU A 481 -8.62 37.95 5.32
N PHE A 482 -7.43 38.29 5.82
CA PHE A 482 -7.24 39.20 6.95
C PHE A 482 -5.90 39.94 6.84
N PRO A 483 -5.69 41.05 7.58
CA PRO A 483 -4.39 41.75 7.59
C PRO A 483 -3.23 40.83 8.01
N ALA A 484 -2.09 40.86 7.33
CA ALA A 484 -0.98 39.93 7.60
C ALA A 484 -0.44 40.00 9.05
N GLN A 485 -0.61 41.13 9.74
CA GLN A 485 -0.14 41.32 11.12
C GLN A 485 -0.89 40.43 12.13
N ILE A 486 -2.11 39.99 11.81
CA ILE A 486 -2.94 39.17 12.71
C ILE A 486 -2.88 37.67 12.37
N PHE A 487 -1.92 37.26 11.53
CA PHE A 487 -1.69 35.85 11.19
C PHE A 487 -1.47 34.98 12.42
N SER A 488 -0.78 35.48 13.45
CA SER A 488 -0.56 34.74 14.71
C SER A 488 -1.88 34.39 15.42
N VAL A 489 -2.87 35.28 15.39
CA VAL A 489 -4.20 35.06 15.96
C VAL A 489 -4.99 34.06 15.12
N ALA A 490 -4.98 34.21 13.79
CA ALA A 490 -5.63 33.27 12.89
C ALA A 490 -5.03 31.85 13.01
N LYS A 491 -3.70 31.75 13.11
CA LYS A 491 -2.98 30.49 13.32
C LYS A 491 -3.42 29.80 14.62
N GLN A 492 -3.64 30.56 15.71
CA GLN A 492 -4.14 29.98 16.97
C GLN A 492 -5.50 29.31 16.82
N PHE A 493 -6.41 29.88 16.00
CA PHE A 493 -7.70 29.25 15.72
C PHE A 493 -7.50 27.88 15.08
N TRP A 494 -6.76 27.81 13.97
CA TRP A 494 -6.45 26.56 13.28
C TRP A 494 -5.72 25.54 14.16
N GLN A 495 -4.71 26.00 14.91
CA GLN A 495 -3.91 25.16 15.78
C GLN A 495 -4.78 24.51 16.85
N HIS A 496 -5.54 25.29 17.61
CA HIS A 496 -6.27 24.77 18.77
C HIS A 496 -7.54 24.01 18.39
N THR A 497 -8.30 24.50 17.39
CA THR A 497 -9.52 23.82 16.94
C THR A 497 -9.22 22.61 16.06
N GLY A 498 -8.06 22.60 15.41
CA GLY A 498 -7.71 21.57 14.44
C GLY A 498 -8.59 21.54 13.19
N VAL A 499 -9.42 22.57 12.96
CA VAL A 499 -10.20 22.69 11.72
C VAL A 499 -9.38 23.38 10.62
N GLY A 500 -9.39 22.81 9.43
CA GLY A 500 -8.64 23.30 8.27
C GLY A 500 -8.71 22.31 7.13
N ILE A 501 -8.07 22.63 6.01
CA ILE A 501 -7.86 21.66 4.92
C ILE A 501 -6.70 20.72 5.25
N SER A 502 -6.74 19.49 4.75
CA SER A 502 -5.62 18.55 4.84
C SER A 502 -4.58 18.79 3.73
N SER A 503 -3.39 18.19 3.90
CA SER A 503 -2.34 18.21 2.87
C SER A 503 -2.81 17.55 1.57
N ARG A 504 -3.52 16.43 1.65
CA ARG A 504 -4.12 15.73 0.50
C ARG A 504 -5.14 16.60 -0.24
N MET A 505 -6.06 17.24 0.49
CA MET A 505 -7.00 18.18 -0.10
C MET A 505 -6.28 19.35 -0.79
N ALA A 506 -5.18 19.84 -0.21
CA ALA A 506 -4.41 20.92 -0.80
C ALA A 506 -3.73 20.51 -2.11
N GLU A 507 -3.14 19.31 -2.16
CA GLU A 507 -2.54 18.76 -3.39
C GLU A 507 -3.58 18.54 -4.48
N GLU A 508 -4.75 18.03 -4.12
CA GLU A 508 -5.85 17.91 -5.05
C GLU A 508 -6.28 19.26 -5.64
N CYS A 509 -6.42 20.28 -4.78
CA CYS A 509 -6.75 21.62 -5.24
C CYS A 509 -5.68 22.20 -6.17
N ILE A 510 -4.40 21.97 -5.86
CA ILE A 510 -3.26 22.41 -6.69
C ILE A 510 -3.30 21.70 -8.04
N ARG A 511 -3.49 20.37 -8.05
CA ARG A 511 -3.60 19.56 -9.26
C ARG A 511 -4.71 20.09 -10.18
N VAL A 512 -5.91 20.35 -9.64
CA VAL A 512 -7.03 20.90 -10.42
C VAL A 512 -6.73 22.32 -10.94
N LEU A 513 -5.99 23.13 -10.19
CA LEU A 513 -5.61 24.49 -10.59
C LEU A 513 -4.53 24.52 -11.67
N GLU A 514 -3.53 23.63 -11.60
CA GLU A 514 -2.45 23.51 -12.59
C GLU A 514 -2.99 23.02 -13.94
N HIS A 515 -3.98 22.11 -13.94
CA HIS A 515 -4.65 21.66 -15.17
C HIS A 515 -5.60 22.71 -15.77
N ASN A 516 -5.97 23.74 -15.00
CA ASN A 516 -6.89 24.79 -15.41
C ASN A 516 -6.28 26.17 -15.14
N GLU A 517 -5.16 26.50 -15.78
CA GLU A 517 -4.46 27.79 -15.59
C GLU A 517 -5.36 29.02 -15.76
N SER A 518 -6.43 28.91 -16.55
CA SER A 518 -7.48 29.94 -16.70
C SER A 518 -8.19 30.30 -15.38
N LEU A 519 -8.20 29.38 -14.40
CA LEU A 519 -8.73 29.64 -13.06
C LEU A 519 -7.75 30.47 -12.21
N LEU A 520 -6.49 30.60 -12.58
CA LEU A 520 -5.50 31.40 -11.84
C LEU A 520 -5.29 32.80 -12.43
N THR A 521 -5.77 33.04 -13.66
CA THR A 521 -5.66 34.35 -14.29
C THR A 521 -6.51 35.38 -13.52
N PRO A 522 -5.92 36.52 -13.09
CA PRO A 522 -6.72 37.63 -12.58
C PRO A 522 -7.68 38.05 -13.68
N CYS A 523 -8.96 38.24 -13.35
CA CYS A 523 -9.90 38.85 -14.28
C CYS A 523 -9.53 40.35 -14.40
N GLY A 524 -8.51 40.66 -15.20
CA GLY A 524 -8.07 42.00 -15.53
C GLY A 524 -8.89 42.57 -16.68
N ASP A 525 -9.53 43.70 -16.43
CA ASP A 525 -10.04 44.67 -17.41
C ASP A 525 -10.63 44.12 -18.73
N LEU A 526 -11.88 43.65 -18.64
CA LEU A 526 -12.85 44.01 -19.68
C LEU A 526 -13.25 45.46 -19.42
N GLY A 527 -12.50 46.38 -20.03
CA GLY A 527 -12.77 47.80 -19.99
C GLY A 527 -14.24 48.11 -20.32
N THR A 528 -14.85 48.90 -19.44
CA THR A 528 -15.94 49.83 -19.73
C THR A 528 -17.28 49.23 -20.19
N LYS A 529 -18.07 48.73 -19.22
CA LYS A 529 -19.44 49.24 -18.93
C LYS A 529 -19.97 48.63 -17.64
N VAL A 530 -19.46 49.11 -16.50
CA VAL A 530 -20.25 49.11 -15.26
C VAL A 530 -21.23 50.26 -15.37
N GLN A 531 -22.48 49.95 -15.72
CA GLN A 531 -23.58 50.90 -15.60
C GLN A 531 -23.91 51.00 -14.10
N MET A 532 -23.29 51.99 -13.45
CA MET A 532 -23.68 52.49 -12.14
C MET A 532 -25.17 52.86 -12.17
N LEU A 533 -26.01 52.12 -11.45
CA LEU A 533 -27.35 52.55 -11.10
C LEU A 533 -27.32 53.13 -9.69
N GLY A 534 -27.03 54.43 -9.66
CA GLY A 534 -27.04 55.28 -8.48
C GLY A 534 -27.16 56.75 -8.87
N GLY A 535 -28.35 57.15 -9.31
CA GLY A 535 -28.83 58.53 -9.19
C GLY A 535 -28.74 59.41 -10.44
N ARG A 536 -29.90 59.89 -10.90
CA ARG A 536 -30.00 61.22 -11.51
C ARG A 536 -31.15 61.99 -10.88
N ARG A 537 -30.79 62.96 -10.03
CA ARG A 537 -31.62 64.13 -9.74
C ARG A 537 -31.63 65.01 -11.00
N GLY A 538 -32.81 65.30 -11.51
CA GLY A 538 -33.06 66.35 -12.48
C GLY A 538 -34.42 66.94 -12.17
N SER A 539 -34.41 68.16 -11.65
CA SER A 539 -35.56 69.00 -11.32
C SER A 539 -36.57 69.07 -12.46
N HIS A 540 -37.85 68.81 -12.16
CA HIS A 540 -38.99 69.60 -12.64
C HIS A 540 -40.17 69.42 -11.66
N ASN A 541 -40.59 70.51 -11.02
CA ASN A 541 -41.91 70.66 -10.42
C ASN A 541 -42.87 71.23 -11.49
N PRO A 542 -44.20 71.22 -11.30
CA PRO A 542 -45.05 70.24 -10.60
C PRO A 542 -46.32 69.88 -11.44
N VAL A 543 -47.29 69.22 -10.79
CA VAL A 543 -48.75 69.13 -11.07
C VAL A 543 -49.26 67.73 -11.46
N GLY A 544 -50.13 67.19 -10.59
CA GLY A 544 -51.43 66.65 -11.02
C GLY A 544 -51.65 65.14 -11.06
N ALA A 545 -52.27 64.63 -9.99
CA ALA A 545 -53.46 63.76 -9.99
C ALA A 545 -53.49 62.39 -10.73
N SER A 546 -53.75 61.37 -9.92
CA SER A 546 -54.82 60.35 -10.09
C SER A 546 -54.76 59.32 -11.25
N GLY A 547 -54.84 58.04 -10.86
CA GLY A 547 -55.81 57.12 -11.47
C GLY A 547 -55.29 55.88 -12.22
N VAL A 548 -55.63 54.69 -11.65
CA VAL A 548 -56.49 53.68 -12.31
C VAL A 548 -55.97 52.91 -13.55
N THR A 549 -55.68 51.62 -13.29
CA THR A 549 -56.01 50.38 -14.05
C THR A 549 -55.46 50.05 -15.45
N ALA A 550 -55.10 48.76 -15.55
CA ALA A 550 -55.52 47.77 -16.57
C ALA A 550 -54.67 47.51 -17.83
N ARG A 551 -54.38 46.19 -17.97
CA ARG A 551 -54.49 45.31 -19.16
C ARG A 551 -53.65 45.59 -20.41
N GLY A 552 -52.82 44.61 -20.75
CA GLY A 552 -53.18 43.64 -21.80
C GLY A 552 -52.36 43.65 -23.11
N GLY A 553 -51.95 42.44 -23.52
CA GLY A 553 -51.62 42.03 -24.90
C GLY A 553 -50.24 42.47 -25.41
N GLY A 554 -49.46 41.68 -26.16
CA GLY A 554 -49.70 40.44 -26.88
C GLY A 554 -49.07 40.54 -28.28
N PHE A 555 -48.33 39.48 -28.70
CA PHE A 555 -47.90 39.14 -30.09
C PHE A 555 -46.86 40.07 -30.77
N GLY A 556 -45.89 39.62 -31.61
CA GLY A 556 -45.51 38.30 -32.11
C GLY A 556 -44.39 38.38 -33.19
N ARG A 557 -43.77 37.21 -33.45
CA ARG A 557 -43.15 36.69 -34.71
C ARG A 557 -41.98 37.40 -35.47
N SER A 558 -40.82 36.73 -35.41
CA SER A 558 -39.97 36.15 -36.49
C SER A 558 -39.94 36.73 -37.93
N ARG A 559 -38.71 36.95 -38.48
CA ARG A 559 -38.22 36.35 -39.76
C ARG A 559 -36.77 36.72 -40.18
N TYR A 560 -35.98 35.67 -40.43
CA TYR A 560 -35.00 35.35 -41.51
C TYR A 560 -34.05 36.35 -42.24
N SER A 561 -32.84 35.80 -42.52
CA SER A 561 -32.04 35.78 -43.79
C SER A 561 -30.67 36.49 -43.78
N ARG A 562 -29.70 36.20 -44.68
CA ARG A 562 -28.90 35.02 -45.08
C ARG A 562 -27.88 35.51 -46.15
N GLY A 563 -26.57 35.24 -45.97
CA GLY A 563 -25.50 35.16 -47.00
C GLY A 563 -24.99 36.46 -47.65
N MET A 564 -23.85 36.56 -48.36
CA MET A 564 -22.59 35.80 -48.53
C MET A 564 -21.74 36.57 -49.60
N ASP A 565 -20.39 36.47 -49.54
CA ASP A 565 -19.38 36.69 -50.63
C ASP A 565 -19.12 38.13 -51.18
N GLN A 566 -17.94 38.56 -51.66
CA GLN A 566 -16.50 38.18 -51.67
C GLN A 566 -15.71 39.27 -52.48
N LEU A 567 -14.36 39.26 -52.41
CA LEU A 567 -13.32 39.90 -53.30
C LEU A 567 -12.82 41.34 -52.97
N ARG A 568 -11.56 41.53 -52.49
CA ARG A 568 -10.23 41.66 -53.18
C ARG A 568 -10.07 43.00 -53.96
N ALA A 569 -8.97 43.79 -53.93
CA ALA A 569 -7.56 43.57 -53.60
C ALA A 569 -6.75 44.91 -53.40
N SER A 570 -5.54 44.77 -52.81
CA SER A 570 -4.24 45.49 -53.05
C SER A 570 -4.13 47.02 -52.85
N ASP A 571 -3.04 47.66 -52.41
CA ASP A 571 -1.68 47.33 -51.93
C ASP A 571 -1.12 48.61 -51.24
N SER A 572 -0.39 48.55 -50.13
CA SER A 572 1.08 48.76 -50.01
C SER A 572 1.35 49.43 -48.63
N ALA A 573 2.48 49.44 -47.94
CA ALA A 573 3.70 48.64 -47.85
C ALA A 573 4.60 49.31 -46.76
N SER A 574 5.17 48.56 -45.80
CA SER A 574 6.50 48.75 -45.12
C SER A 574 6.51 48.03 -43.76
N SER A 575 7.07 46.82 -43.64
CA SER A 575 8.49 46.45 -43.48
C SER A 575 8.94 46.33 -42.01
N SER A 576 9.06 45.09 -41.52
CA SER A 576 10.20 44.65 -40.69
C SER A 576 10.26 43.11 -40.62
N LYS A 577 11.48 42.59 -40.79
CA LYS A 577 11.86 41.19 -41.02
C LYS A 577 11.98 40.39 -39.73
N VAL A 578 11.69 39.10 -39.84
CA VAL A 578 11.97 38.03 -38.87
C VAL A 578 13.46 37.65 -38.94
N VAL A 579 14.12 37.59 -37.78
CA VAL A 579 15.48 37.05 -37.62
C VAL A 579 15.50 36.13 -36.38
N ARG A 580 16.11 34.95 -36.56
CA ARG A 580 16.44 33.93 -35.55
C ARG A 580 17.33 34.48 -34.42
N PRO A 581 17.42 33.78 -33.28
CA PRO A 581 18.68 33.72 -32.55
C PRO A 581 19.27 32.30 -32.46
N GLU A 582 20.59 32.26 -32.58
CA GLU A 582 21.50 31.15 -32.32
C GLU A 582 21.77 30.95 -30.82
N ALA A 583 22.35 29.79 -30.51
CA ALA A 583 22.74 29.29 -29.20
C ALA A 583 24.01 29.94 -28.62
N SER A 584 24.13 29.90 -27.28
CA SER A 584 25.42 29.83 -26.59
C SER A 584 25.36 28.82 -25.43
N ASN A 585 26.33 27.90 -25.43
CA ASN A 585 26.51 26.78 -24.52
C ASN A 585 27.23 27.19 -23.23
N ALA A 586 26.82 26.62 -22.09
CA ALA A 586 27.70 26.26 -20.97
C ALA A 586 27.17 24.96 -20.33
N PRO A 587 28.02 23.95 -20.05
CA PRO A 587 27.56 22.61 -19.69
C PRO A 587 27.40 22.45 -18.18
N THR A 588 26.26 21.92 -17.74
CA THR A 588 26.14 21.32 -16.40
C THR A 588 25.49 19.96 -16.57
N SER A 589 26.24 18.93 -16.17
CA SER A 589 25.87 17.53 -16.20
C SER A 589 24.70 17.24 -15.26
N THR A 590 23.55 16.88 -15.80
CA THR A 590 22.48 16.17 -15.09
C THR A 590 22.62 14.68 -15.39
N LEU A 591 22.78 13.89 -14.32
CA LEU A 591 22.44 12.48 -14.34
C LEU A 591 20.91 12.42 -14.36
N ASP A 592 20.35 11.77 -15.37
CA ASP A 592 18.91 11.60 -15.54
C ASP A 592 18.37 10.65 -14.46
N ASP A 593 17.64 11.21 -13.49
CA ASP A 593 16.57 10.50 -12.79
C ASP A 593 15.42 10.36 -13.80
N GLU A 594 15.14 9.15 -14.29
CA GLU A 594 13.99 8.89 -15.16
C GLU A 594 12.69 9.15 -14.36
N GLU A 595 12.11 10.33 -14.58
CA GLU A 595 10.80 10.72 -14.06
C GLU A 595 9.73 9.82 -14.71
N LEU A 596 9.06 8.98 -13.89
CA LEU A 596 7.98 8.11 -14.35
C LEU A 596 6.90 8.94 -15.06
N THR A 597 6.44 8.46 -16.20
CA THR A 597 5.30 9.10 -16.88
C THR A 597 4.04 9.03 -16.03
N ILE A 598 3.18 10.05 -16.10
CA ILE A 598 1.95 10.21 -15.29
C ILE A 598 1.05 8.97 -15.35
N GLU A 599 0.96 8.31 -16.50
CA GLU A 599 0.16 7.09 -16.65
C GLU A 599 0.78 5.89 -15.92
N GLN A 600 2.10 5.81 -15.84
CA GLN A 600 2.81 4.76 -15.12
C GLN A 600 2.75 4.96 -13.62
N SER A 601 2.79 6.20 -13.13
CA SER A 601 2.58 6.49 -11.71
C SER A 601 1.15 6.15 -11.29
N VAL A 602 0.14 6.54 -12.09
CA VAL A 602 -1.28 6.20 -11.83
C VAL A 602 -1.50 4.68 -11.88
N PHE A 603 -0.94 3.98 -12.86
CA PHE A 603 -1.09 2.52 -12.96
C PHE A 603 -0.45 1.75 -11.80
N VAL A 604 0.73 2.18 -11.35
CA VAL A 604 1.38 1.64 -10.14
C VAL A 604 0.53 1.98 -8.91
N GLU A 605 0.05 3.21 -8.80
CA GLU A 605 -0.77 3.67 -7.67
C GLU A 605 -2.12 2.96 -7.56
N GLU A 606 -2.80 2.67 -8.66
CA GLU A 606 -4.06 1.92 -8.69
C GLU A 606 -3.83 0.44 -8.34
N ARG A 607 -2.78 -0.19 -8.89
CA ARG A 607 -2.45 -1.60 -8.64
C ARG A 607 -1.99 -1.86 -7.20
N PHE A 608 -1.42 -0.85 -6.54
CA PHE A 608 -1.01 -0.91 -5.13
C PHE A 608 -1.96 -0.16 -4.18
N GLY A 609 -3.16 0.25 -4.64
CA GLY A 609 -4.25 0.79 -3.80
C GLY A 609 -3.98 2.15 -3.15
N ARG A 610 -3.16 3.01 -3.77
CA ARG A 610 -2.89 4.38 -3.31
C ARG A 610 -3.95 5.40 -3.76
N ASN A 611 -4.57 5.21 -4.94
CA ASN A 611 -5.72 5.99 -5.39
C ASN A 611 -6.94 5.06 -5.51
N LEU A 612 -7.57 4.80 -4.37
CA LEU A 612 -8.89 4.18 -4.36
C LEU A 612 -9.92 5.21 -4.88
N PRO A 613 -10.93 4.79 -5.66
CA PRO A 613 -11.95 5.71 -6.16
C PRO A 613 -12.58 6.53 -5.02
N PHE A 614 -12.77 7.84 -5.23
CA PHE A 614 -13.43 8.72 -4.26
C PHE A 614 -14.84 8.23 -3.88
N GLU A 615 -15.46 7.42 -4.74
CA GLU A 615 -16.73 6.74 -4.51
C GLU A 615 -16.70 5.85 -3.25
N LEU A 616 -15.56 5.22 -2.95
CA LEU A 616 -15.38 4.36 -1.79
C LEU A 616 -15.28 5.14 -0.46
N ALA A 617 -15.15 6.46 -0.50
CA ALA A 617 -15.05 7.27 0.72
C ALA A 617 -16.32 7.19 1.58
N LYS A 618 -17.49 6.97 0.97
CA LYS A 618 -18.75 6.78 1.72
C LYS A 618 -18.69 5.48 2.53
N ASP A 619 -18.30 4.38 1.89
CA ASP A 619 -18.20 3.08 2.53
C ASP A 619 -17.08 3.06 3.57
N ALA A 620 -15.95 3.72 3.28
CA ALA A 620 -14.84 3.87 4.21
C ALA A 620 -15.27 4.56 5.51
N ARG A 621 -16.04 5.66 5.42
CA ARG A 621 -16.59 6.35 6.60
C ARG A 621 -17.54 5.47 7.40
N ILE A 622 -18.41 4.72 6.74
CA ILE A 622 -19.34 3.80 7.42
C ILE A 622 -18.55 2.70 8.14
N ALA A 623 -17.56 2.10 7.48
CA ALA A 623 -16.69 1.09 8.07
C ALA A 623 -15.94 1.63 9.29
N LEU A 624 -15.40 2.84 9.20
CA LEU A 624 -14.76 3.54 10.33
C LEU A 624 -15.71 3.71 11.51
N ARG A 625 -16.92 4.23 11.27
CA ARG A 625 -17.93 4.43 12.32
C ARG A 625 -18.33 3.12 12.99
N ARG A 626 -18.55 2.06 12.21
CA ARG A 626 -18.86 0.72 12.75
C ARG A 626 -17.71 0.13 13.57
N ARG A 627 -16.46 0.32 13.12
CA ARG A 627 -15.26 -0.14 13.84
C ARG A 627 -15.09 0.57 15.19
N ILE A 628 -15.41 1.86 15.26
CA ILE A 628 -15.34 2.67 16.49
C ILE A 628 -16.52 2.35 17.43
N ALA A 629 -17.72 2.17 16.86
CA ALA A 629 -18.92 1.75 17.57
C ALA A 629 -18.81 0.32 18.13
N GLY A 630 -17.86 -0.48 17.64
CA GLY A 630 -17.72 -1.88 18.02
C GLY A 630 -18.81 -2.78 17.45
N THR A 631 -19.46 -2.37 16.35
CA THR A 631 -20.48 -3.15 15.64
C THR A 631 -19.90 -3.95 14.45
N LEU A 632 -18.68 -3.62 14.03
CA LEU A 632 -17.94 -4.40 13.02
C LEU A 632 -17.24 -5.59 13.69
N VAL A 633 -17.97 -6.70 13.87
CA VAL A 633 -17.48 -7.92 14.55
C VAL A 633 -17.09 -8.97 13.50
N GLY A 634 -15.83 -8.95 13.04
CA GLY A 634 -15.23 -9.99 12.19
C GLY A 634 -15.61 -9.95 10.70
N ASP A 635 -14.89 -10.75 9.88
CA ASP A 635 -14.91 -10.80 8.39
C ASP A 635 -16.27 -11.12 7.71
N ALA A 636 -17.37 -11.14 8.47
CA ALA A 636 -18.69 -11.31 7.91
C ALA A 636 -19.23 -9.96 7.41
N ALA A 637 -19.11 -9.72 6.11
CA ALA A 637 -20.12 -8.93 5.42
C ALA A 637 -21.49 -9.58 5.69
N ASP A 638 -22.48 -8.79 6.08
CA ASP A 638 -23.94 -9.09 6.04
C ASP A 638 -24.74 -9.26 7.36
N GLU A 639 -24.22 -8.99 8.56
CA GLU A 639 -25.11 -8.85 9.74
C GLU A 639 -25.66 -7.42 9.86
N PRO A 640 -27.00 -7.21 9.90
CA PRO A 640 -27.60 -5.88 10.05
C PRO A 640 -27.29 -5.27 11.42
N ALA A 641 -26.83 -4.01 11.41
CA ALA A 641 -26.34 -3.26 12.57
C ALA A 641 -27.31 -3.18 13.76
N ASP A 642 -28.61 -3.37 13.53
CA ASP A 642 -29.65 -3.26 14.55
C ASP A 642 -29.67 -4.43 15.56
N GLN A 643 -28.98 -5.55 15.27
CA GLN A 643 -28.93 -6.73 16.15
C GLN A 643 -27.54 -7.05 16.72
N ALA A 644 -26.49 -6.36 16.28
CA ALA A 644 -25.13 -6.60 16.76
C ALA A 644 -24.94 -6.02 18.18
N VAL A 645 -24.53 -6.87 19.13
CA VAL A 645 -24.13 -6.41 20.47
C VAL A 645 -22.81 -5.65 20.33
N SER A 646 -22.88 -4.31 20.43
CA SER A 646 -21.68 -3.47 20.43
C SER A 646 -20.67 -3.94 21.47
N ALA A 647 -19.40 -4.05 21.06
CA ALA A 647 -18.30 -4.34 21.96
C ALA A 647 -18.16 -3.32 23.11
N ARG A 648 -18.73 -2.11 22.97
CA ARG A 648 -18.59 -0.96 23.87
C ARG A 648 -19.33 -1.08 25.22
N GLN A 649 -19.80 -2.28 25.61
CA GLN A 649 -20.53 -2.58 26.86
C GLN A 649 -21.79 -1.74 27.16
N VAL A 650 -22.18 -0.83 26.26
CA VAL A 650 -23.39 -0.02 26.33
C VAL A 650 -24.34 -0.50 25.24
N LYS A 651 -25.58 -0.86 25.65
CA LYS A 651 -26.59 -1.37 24.72
C LYS A 651 -27.06 -0.28 23.76
N GLY A 652 -27.18 -0.62 22.48
CA GLY A 652 -27.81 0.25 21.47
C GLY A 652 -26.90 1.28 20.81
N ILE A 653 -25.58 1.20 20.98
CA ILE A 653 -24.63 2.01 20.20
C ILE A 653 -24.57 1.50 18.76
N THR A 654 -24.70 2.42 17.82
CA THR A 654 -24.62 2.15 16.39
C THR A 654 -23.63 3.10 15.70
N GLU A 655 -23.39 2.90 14.41
CA GLU A 655 -22.62 3.85 13.59
C GLU A 655 -23.21 5.27 13.54
N GLN A 656 -24.49 5.45 13.90
CA GLN A 656 -25.15 6.75 13.93
C GLN A 656 -24.72 7.61 15.12
N ASP A 657 -24.18 6.98 16.17
CA ASP A 657 -23.68 7.65 17.38
C ASP A 657 -22.23 8.11 17.24
N VAL A 658 -21.58 7.79 16.11
CA VAL A 658 -20.18 8.09 15.84
C VAL A 658 -20.05 9.19 14.80
N TYR A 659 -19.37 10.26 15.19
CA TYR A 659 -19.11 11.44 14.37
C TYR A 659 -17.61 11.52 14.05
N LEU A 660 -17.28 11.66 12.78
CA LEU A 660 -15.89 11.75 12.30
C LEU A 660 -15.48 13.21 12.08
N PHE A 661 -14.24 13.53 12.45
CA PHE A 661 -13.65 14.86 12.32
C PHE A 661 -12.26 14.80 11.67
N PRO A 662 -11.76 15.91 11.10
CA PRO A 662 -10.45 15.96 10.46
C PRO A 662 -9.26 15.61 11.38
N CYS A 663 -9.39 15.85 12.69
CA CYS A 663 -8.38 15.47 13.69
C CYS A 663 -8.97 15.35 15.10
N GLY A 664 -8.21 14.79 16.05
CA GLY A 664 -8.64 14.63 17.45
C GLY A 664 -9.04 15.96 18.12
N MET A 665 -8.26 17.04 17.95
CA MET A 665 -8.62 18.35 18.52
C MET A 665 -9.92 18.92 17.95
N SER A 666 -10.24 18.60 16.70
CA SER A 666 -11.53 18.99 16.12
C SER A 666 -12.68 18.25 16.80
N SER A 667 -12.48 17.02 17.25
CA SER A 667 -13.47 16.27 18.03
C SER A 667 -13.70 16.90 19.40
N ILE A 668 -12.62 17.27 20.11
CA ILE A 668 -12.68 17.97 21.40
C ILE A 668 -13.38 19.33 21.27
N PHE A 669 -12.98 20.13 20.26
CA PHE A 669 -13.57 21.43 20.00
C PHE A 669 -15.07 21.34 19.73
N HIS A 670 -15.50 20.38 18.91
CA HIS A 670 -16.92 20.19 18.61
C HIS A 670 -17.70 19.59 19.78
N ALA A 671 -17.10 18.74 20.63
CA ALA A 671 -17.72 18.29 21.87
C ALA A 671 -18.01 19.48 22.78
N HIS A 672 -17.02 20.35 23.00
CA HIS A 672 -17.17 21.57 23.79
C HIS A 672 -18.21 22.52 23.22
N LEU A 673 -18.15 22.79 21.91
CA LEU A 673 -19.13 23.66 21.24
C LEU A 673 -20.56 23.12 21.36
N THR A 674 -20.75 21.81 21.17
CA THR A 674 -22.06 21.15 21.29
C THR A 674 -22.63 21.33 22.69
N MET A 675 -21.82 21.09 23.72
CA MET A 675 -22.24 21.23 25.11
C MET A 675 -22.59 22.67 25.48
N MET A 676 -21.78 23.65 25.06
CA MET A 676 -22.07 25.05 25.32
C MET A 676 -23.40 25.46 24.67
N GLN A 677 -23.63 25.05 23.42
CA GLN A 677 -24.86 25.35 22.69
C GLN A 677 -26.08 24.70 23.34
N GLU A 678 -25.98 23.42 23.70
CA GLU A 678 -27.04 22.69 24.42
C GLU A 678 -27.44 23.41 25.70
N ARG A 679 -26.45 23.79 26.52
CA ARG A 679 -26.67 24.44 27.81
C ARG A 679 -27.27 25.82 27.68
N ALA A 680 -26.87 26.59 26.67
CA ALA A 680 -27.46 27.90 26.44
C ALA A 680 -28.88 27.84 25.90
N MET A 681 -29.21 26.85 25.06
CA MET A 681 -30.58 26.64 24.59
C MET A 681 -31.49 26.23 25.75
N LEU A 682 -31.02 25.32 26.63
CA LEU A 682 -31.74 24.95 27.85
C LEU A 682 -32.02 26.16 28.74
N GLN A 683 -31.03 27.01 28.98
CA GLN A 683 -31.20 28.21 29.80
C GLN A 683 -32.17 29.24 29.20
N ARG A 684 -32.27 29.31 27.87
CA ARG A 684 -33.25 30.18 27.18
C ARG A 684 -34.66 29.59 27.13
N GLY A 685 -34.85 28.35 27.57
CA GLY A 685 -36.12 27.64 27.45
C GLY A 685 -36.50 27.31 26.01
N GLU A 686 -35.53 27.29 25.09
CA GLU A 686 -35.77 26.94 23.69
C GLU A 686 -35.91 25.41 23.55
N PRO A 687 -36.87 24.91 22.74
CA PRO A 687 -37.01 23.48 22.53
C PRO A 687 -35.78 22.94 21.80
N LEU A 688 -35.19 21.84 22.29
CA LEU A 688 -34.03 21.18 21.68
C LEU A 688 -34.47 20.19 20.59
N THR A 689 -34.99 20.73 19.50
CA THR A 689 -35.25 19.98 18.27
C THR A 689 -34.20 20.35 17.22
N THR A 690 -33.92 19.45 16.28
CA THR A 690 -32.97 19.72 15.19
C THR A 690 -33.32 21.00 14.42
N GLU A 691 -34.62 21.24 14.19
CA GLU A 691 -35.12 22.45 13.53
C GLU A 691 -34.92 23.72 14.37
N SER A 692 -35.19 23.64 15.67
CA SER A 692 -34.98 24.76 16.60
C SER A 692 -33.49 25.09 16.72
N CYS A 693 -32.64 24.08 16.86
CA CYS A 693 -31.18 24.26 16.87
C CYS A 693 -30.69 24.87 15.55
N ALA A 694 -31.14 24.35 14.40
CA ALA A 694 -30.79 24.88 13.07
C ALA A 694 -31.28 26.33 12.87
N LYS A 695 -32.47 26.67 13.38
CA LYS A 695 -33.02 28.03 13.33
C LYS A 695 -32.26 28.97 14.25
N ALA A 696 -31.93 28.55 15.47
CA ALA A 696 -31.08 29.30 16.39
C ALA A 696 -29.74 29.60 15.72
N LEU A 697 -29.11 28.58 15.10
CA LEU A 697 -27.88 28.70 14.32
C LEU A 697 -28.00 29.69 13.15
N ALA A 698 -29.06 29.60 12.35
CA ALA A 698 -29.29 30.48 11.22
C ALA A 698 -29.65 31.91 11.63
N SER A 699 -30.28 32.08 12.80
CA SER A 699 -30.69 33.37 13.35
C SER A 699 -29.56 34.11 14.09
N MET A 700 -28.42 33.43 14.32
CA MET A 700 -27.22 34.04 14.89
C MET A 700 -26.62 35.05 13.90
N LYS A 701 -27.15 36.28 13.91
CA LYS A 701 -26.56 37.45 13.24
C LYS A 701 -25.27 37.90 13.90
N ASP A 702 -25.07 37.54 15.16
CA ASP A 702 -23.87 37.78 15.94
C ASP A 702 -23.50 36.47 16.69
N PRO A 703 -22.41 35.79 16.31
CA PRO A 703 -21.90 34.58 16.98
C PRO A 703 -21.17 34.91 18.30
N SER A 704 -21.56 36.02 18.94
CA SER A 704 -21.22 36.38 20.32
C SER A 704 -21.66 35.33 21.35
N PHE A 705 -22.28 34.21 20.96
CA PHE A 705 -22.33 33.05 21.84
C PHE A 705 -20.93 32.52 22.22
N MET A 706 -19.91 32.70 21.35
CA MET A 706 -18.53 32.35 21.68
C MET A 706 -17.73 33.45 22.38
N TYR A 707 -18.24 34.70 22.50
CA TYR A 707 -17.48 35.86 23.00
C TYR A 707 -18.31 36.94 23.73
N GLY A 708 -19.59 36.71 24.01
CA GLY A 708 -20.54 37.62 24.64
C GLY A 708 -20.72 37.31 26.13
N PRO A 709 -21.63 38.01 26.84
CA PRO A 709 -21.93 37.69 28.23
C PRO A 709 -22.53 36.29 28.31
N TYR A 710 -21.69 35.31 28.68
CA TYR A 710 -22.11 33.92 28.78
C TYR A 710 -23.11 33.78 29.93
N THR A 711 -24.25 33.16 29.63
CA THR A 711 -25.21 32.75 30.66
C THR A 711 -24.86 31.37 31.24
N ILE A 712 -23.91 30.65 30.62
CA ILE A 712 -23.41 29.33 31.03
C ILE A 712 -22.19 29.45 31.96
N GLY A 713 -21.96 28.46 32.83
CA GLY A 713 -20.80 28.43 33.72
C GLY A 713 -19.54 27.88 33.07
N LYS A 714 -18.42 27.91 33.79
CA LYS A 714 -17.12 27.44 33.30
C LYS A 714 -17.09 25.92 33.10
N SER A 715 -16.27 25.46 32.16
CA SER A 715 -15.93 24.04 32.04
C SER A 715 -14.84 23.68 33.05
N VAL A 716 -14.71 22.39 33.37
CA VAL A 716 -13.62 21.84 34.17
C VAL A 716 -12.68 21.07 33.27
N CYS A 717 -11.38 21.29 33.42
CA CYS A 717 -10.34 20.44 32.85
C CYS A 717 -9.66 19.69 34.00
N PHE A 718 -9.79 18.37 33.99
CA PHE A 718 -9.32 17.50 35.06
C PHE A 718 -8.15 16.64 34.59
N GLY A 719 -7.05 16.68 35.34
CA GLY A 719 -5.75 16.15 34.94
C GLY A 719 -4.94 17.15 34.11
N PHE A 720 -3.68 16.81 33.85
CA PHE A 720 -2.80 17.55 32.95
C PHE A 720 -3.08 17.09 31.51
N PRO A 721 -3.89 17.83 30.72
CA PRO A 721 -4.24 17.37 29.39
C PRO A 721 -3.12 17.68 28.40
N TYR A 722 -3.26 17.13 27.21
CA TYR A 722 -2.66 17.65 26.02
C TYR A 722 -2.93 19.16 25.89
N THR A 723 -1.85 19.91 25.62
CA THR A 723 -1.77 21.38 25.77
C THR A 723 -2.93 22.15 25.15
N ASP A 724 -3.41 21.72 23.99
CA ASP A 724 -4.44 22.42 23.24
C ASP A 724 -5.85 22.27 23.85
N THR A 725 -6.15 21.18 24.57
CA THR A 725 -7.47 20.97 25.22
C THR A 725 -7.75 22.06 26.24
N LEU A 726 -6.79 22.34 27.13
CA LEU A 726 -6.90 23.41 28.11
C LEU A 726 -7.11 24.77 27.43
N LYS A 727 -6.36 25.05 26.36
CA LYS A 727 -6.50 26.32 25.64
C LYS A 727 -7.85 26.42 24.91
N VAL A 728 -8.44 25.31 24.45
CA VAL A 728 -9.82 25.30 23.91
C VAL A 728 -10.82 25.73 24.98
N LEU A 729 -10.76 25.11 26.17
CA LEU A 729 -11.68 25.43 27.26
C LEU A 729 -11.49 26.84 27.83
N GLN A 730 -10.29 27.41 27.73
CA GLN A 730 -9.99 28.78 28.18
C GLN A 730 -10.43 29.85 27.18
N LYS A 731 -10.23 29.61 25.88
CA LYS A 731 -10.41 30.65 24.84
C LYS A 731 -11.84 30.74 24.33
N TRP A 732 -12.56 29.61 24.30
CA TRP A 732 -13.95 29.52 23.88
C TRP A 732 -14.85 29.40 25.12
N GLY A 733 -15.90 30.21 25.20
CA GLY A 733 -16.81 30.18 26.35
C GLY A 733 -16.30 31.00 27.56
N PRO A 734 -16.92 30.81 28.74
CA PRO A 734 -16.65 31.59 29.97
C PRO A 734 -15.30 31.29 30.64
N GLY A 735 -14.52 30.37 30.08
CA GLY A 735 -13.24 29.91 30.62
C GLY A 735 -13.33 28.57 31.33
N CYS A 736 -12.24 28.21 32.01
CA CYS A 736 -12.01 26.87 32.54
C CYS A 736 -11.53 26.90 34.00
N HIS A 737 -12.05 26.00 34.83
CA HIS A 737 -11.40 25.59 36.09
C HIS A 737 -10.40 24.48 35.77
N PHE A 738 -9.17 24.60 36.26
CA PHE A 738 -8.09 23.65 35.94
C PHE A 738 -7.62 22.92 37.19
N PHE A 739 -7.70 21.59 37.16
CA PHE A 739 -7.24 20.68 38.22
C PHE A 739 -6.12 19.81 37.64
N GLY A 740 -4.92 20.38 37.56
CA GLY A 740 -3.83 19.84 36.74
C GLY A 740 -3.12 18.61 37.28
N HIS A 741 -3.20 18.31 38.58
CA HIS A 741 -2.52 17.13 39.12
C HIS A 741 -3.29 15.83 38.81
N GLY A 742 -4.61 15.92 38.63
CA GLY A 742 -5.49 14.81 38.29
C GLY A 742 -5.57 13.74 39.39
N THR A 743 -5.43 14.14 40.65
CA THR A 743 -5.40 13.23 41.81
C THR A 743 -6.75 13.22 42.55
N ASP A 744 -6.91 12.30 43.49
CA ASP A 744 -8.13 12.25 44.34
C ASP A 744 -8.30 13.53 45.17
N ALA A 745 -7.19 14.17 45.57
CA ALA A 745 -7.22 15.48 46.23
C ALA A 745 -7.68 16.63 45.32
N ASP A 746 -7.50 16.51 44.00
CA ASP A 746 -8.14 17.42 43.04
C ASP A 746 -9.65 17.17 42.96
N LEU A 747 -10.10 15.91 43.06
CA LEU A 747 -11.54 15.59 43.10
C LEU A 747 -12.21 16.11 44.37
N ASP A 748 -11.54 16.04 45.52
CA ASP A 748 -12.02 16.62 46.77
C ASP A 748 -12.26 18.13 46.62
N ARG A 749 -11.29 18.85 46.05
CA ARG A 749 -11.41 20.29 45.77
C ARG A 749 -12.48 20.62 44.73
N LEU A 750 -12.67 19.76 43.73
CA LEU A 750 -13.75 19.90 42.76
C LEU A 750 -15.11 19.75 43.45
N GLU A 751 -15.28 18.76 44.32
CA GLU A 751 -16.50 18.54 45.08
C GLU A 751 -16.81 19.72 46.02
N GLU A 752 -15.80 20.26 46.70
CA GLU A 752 -15.92 21.50 47.50
C GLU A 752 -16.37 22.70 46.65
N LEU A 753 -15.80 22.88 45.46
CA LEU A 753 -16.20 23.94 44.53
C LEU A 753 -17.65 23.78 44.07
N LEU A 754 -18.06 22.56 43.74
CA LEU A 754 -19.43 22.25 43.31
C LEU A 754 -20.43 22.48 44.45
N ALA A 755 -20.08 22.14 45.68
CA ALA A 755 -20.92 22.33 46.87
C ALA A 755 -21.03 23.80 47.30
N SER A 756 -19.95 24.58 47.15
CA SER A 756 -19.89 25.98 47.58
C SER A 756 -20.36 26.99 46.53
N GLN A 757 -20.70 26.53 45.31
CA GLN A 757 -21.11 27.43 44.23
C GLN A 757 -22.39 28.22 44.58
N PRO A 758 -22.34 29.56 44.55
CA PRO A 758 -23.49 30.40 44.83
C PRO A 758 -24.64 30.17 43.84
N ALA A 759 -25.89 30.21 44.31
CA ALA A 759 -27.06 29.98 43.46
C ALA A 759 -27.26 31.04 42.36
N ASN A 760 -26.63 32.21 42.50
CA ASN A 760 -26.66 33.31 41.52
C ASN A 760 -25.55 33.22 40.46
N GLU A 761 -24.62 32.27 40.55
CA GLU A 761 -23.58 32.05 39.55
C GLU A 761 -23.97 30.92 38.58
N PRO A 762 -23.64 31.04 37.29
CA PRO A 762 -23.83 29.94 36.35
C PRO A 762 -23.04 28.69 36.76
N ARG A 763 -23.74 27.57 36.95
CA ARG A 763 -23.13 26.30 37.36
C ARG A 763 -22.16 25.76 36.32
N ILE A 764 -21.16 25.01 36.80
CA ILE A 764 -20.29 24.21 35.93
C ILE A 764 -21.16 23.33 35.03
N HIS A 765 -20.86 23.36 33.73
CA HIS A 765 -21.70 22.68 32.73
C HIS A 765 -21.03 21.47 32.09
N ALA A 766 -19.71 21.38 32.16
CA ALA A 766 -18.91 20.34 31.51
C ALA A 766 -17.66 20.02 32.32
N LEU A 767 -17.24 18.74 32.28
CA LEU A 767 -15.93 18.29 32.71
C LEU A 767 -15.24 17.53 31.57
N PHE A 768 -13.99 17.87 31.30
CA PHE A 768 -13.12 17.22 30.32
C PHE A 768 -11.95 16.56 31.04
N CYS A 769 -11.66 15.29 30.74
CA CYS A 769 -10.48 14.59 31.23
C CYS A 769 -9.93 13.61 30.18
N GLU A 770 -8.65 13.28 30.30
CA GLU A 770 -8.01 12.22 29.53
C GLU A 770 -7.94 10.93 30.35
N PHE A 771 -8.00 9.78 29.68
CA PHE A 771 -7.87 8.47 30.33
C PHE A 771 -6.93 7.53 29.55
N PRO A 772 -5.71 7.28 30.05
CA PRO A 772 -4.99 8.03 31.07
C PRO A 772 -4.44 9.37 30.52
N SER A 773 -3.94 10.25 31.38
CA SER A 773 -3.36 11.54 31.01
C SER A 773 -2.01 11.46 30.29
N ASN A 774 -1.64 12.50 29.53
CA ASN A 774 -0.34 12.60 28.85
C ASN A 774 0.44 13.83 29.38
N PRO A 775 1.64 13.67 29.99
CA PRO A 775 2.56 12.52 29.87
C PRO A 775 2.65 11.61 31.10
N LEU A 776 2.00 11.97 32.23
CA LEU A 776 2.17 11.27 33.52
C LEU A 776 1.30 10.02 33.66
N LEU A 777 0.41 9.75 32.70
CA LEU A 777 -0.38 8.51 32.62
C LEU A 777 -1.23 8.24 33.87
N ARG A 778 -1.70 9.32 34.51
CA ARG A 778 -2.64 9.27 35.63
C ARG A 778 -4.04 9.01 35.11
N SER A 779 -4.75 8.13 35.80
CA SER A 779 -6.12 7.73 35.49
C SER A 779 -7.03 8.30 36.59
N PRO A 780 -7.96 9.21 36.27
CA PRO A 780 -8.90 9.74 37.26
C PRO A 780 -9.93 8.69 37.69
N ASP A 781 -10.49 8.82 38.91
CA ASP A 781 -11.66 8.04 39.35
C ASP A 781 -12.91 8.45 38.55
N LEU A 782 -13.13 7.79 37.42
CA LEU A 782 -14.27 8.05 36.54
C LEU A 782 -15.60 7.72 37.20
N ALA A 783 -15.64 6.75 38.12
CA ALA A 783 -16.86 6.40 38.83
C ALA A 783 -17.28 7.53 39.78
N ARG A 784 -16.32 8.15 40.48
CA ARG A 784 -16.57 9.34 41.30
C ARG A 784 -16.95 10.54 40.45
N ILE A 785 -16.26 10.79 39.34
CA ILE A 785 -16.61 11.87 38.40
C ILE A 785 -18.05 11.72 37.90
N ARG A 786 -18.47 10.51 37.48
CA ARG A 786 -19.85 10.25 37.04
C ARG A 786 -20.88 10.54 38.14
N ARG A 787 -20.62 10.11 39.38
CA ARG A 787 -21.51 10.41 40.53
C ARG A 787 -21.66 11.91 40.75
N LEU A 788 -20.56 12.66 40.74
CA LEU A 788 -20.58 14.11 40.88
C LEU A 788 -21.33 14.78 39.73
N ALA A 789 -21.11 14.31 38.50
CA ALA A 789 -21.79 14.79 37.31
C ALA A 789 -23.32 14.62 37.40
N ASP A 790 -23.78 13.47 37.90
CA ASP A 790 -25.20 13.21 38.11
C ASP A 790 -25.81 14.05 39.24
N GLN A 791 -25.06 14.26 40.32
CA GLN A 791 -25.49 15.06 41.48
C GLN A 791 -25.60 16.55 41.16
N TYR A 792 -24.64 17.11 40.41
CA TYR A 792 -24.54 18.55 40.13
C TYR A 792 -24.98 18.95 38.72
N ASP A 793 -25.35 17.99 37.88
CA ASP A 793 -25.90 18.16 36.51
C ASP A 793 -24.95 18.81 35.49
N PHE A 794 -23.70 18.34 35.44
CA PHE A 794 -22.75 18.65 34.36
C PHE A 794 -22.51 17.43 33.49
N CYS A 795 -22.14 17.61 32.22
CA CYS A 795 -21.78 16.47 31.36
C CYS A 795 -20.28 16.18 31.40
N VAL A 796 -19.93 14.92 31.12
CA VAL A 796 -18.55 14.43 31.15
C VAL A 796 -18.08 14.08 29.74
N VAL A 797 -16.94 14.62 29.34
CA VAL A 797 -16.24 14.31 28.11
C VAL A 797 -14.91 13.63 28.44
N ILE A 798 -14.72 12.42 27.92
CA ILE A 798 -13.50 11.65 28.16
C ILE A 798 -12.73 11.51 26.85
N ASP A 799 -11.46 11.92 26.83
CA ASP A 799 -10.53 11.58 25.76
C ASP A 799 -9.85 10.25 26.08
N GLU A 800 -10.19 9.22 25.32
CA GLU A 800 -9.65 7.86 25.50
C GLU A 800 -8.46 7.58 24.56
N THR A 801 -7.87 8.57 23.92
CA THR A 801 -6.83 8.37 22.87
C THR A 801 -5.66 7.50 23.33
N VAL A 802 -5.14 7.73 24.54
CA VAL A 802 -3.97 7.00 25.07
C VAL A 802 -4.38 5.62 25.56
N GLY A 803 -5.49 5.54 26.30
CA GLY A 803 -6.01 4.28 26.81
C GLY A 803 -6.45 3.36 25.70
N ASN A 804 -7.00 3.93 24.62
CA ASN A 804 -7.67 3.30 23.49
C ASN A 804 -8.83 2.37 23.88
N PHE A 805 -9.79 2.23 22.98
CA PHE A 805 -11.00 1.47 23.26
C PHE A 805 -10.85 -0.06 23.14
N VAL A 806 -9.67 -0.57 22.78
CA VAL A 806 -9.37 -2.00 22.89
C VAL A 806 -8.98 -2.36 24.32
N ASN A 807 -8.32 -1.43 25.04
CA ASN A 807 -7.82 -1.70 26.39
C ASN A 807 -8.76 -1.23 27.50
N VAL A 808 -9.41 -0.08 27.33
CA VAL A 808 -10.30 0.51 28.34
C VAL A 808 -11.72 0.68 27.79
N GLU A 809 -12.70 0.68 28.68
CA GLU A 809 -14.09 1.06 28.38
C GLU A 809 -14.51 2.18 29.33
N VAL A 810 -14.58 3.40 28.79
CA VAL A 810 -14.87 4.62 29.55
C VAL A 810 -16.26 5.20 29.23
N LEU A 811 -16.92 4.73 28.17
CA LEU A 811 -18.20 5.26 27.72
C LEU A 811 -19.31 5.16 28.79
N PRO A 812 -19.37 4.14 29.67
CA PRO A 812 -20.32 4.11 30.77
C PRO A 812 -20.25 5.32 31.73
N TYR A 813 -19.11 6.02 31.79
CA TYR A 813 -18.90 7.17 32.67
C TYR A 813 -19.00 8.51 31.93
N ALA A 814 -19.12 8.49 30.61
CA ALA A 814 -19.08 9.68 29.76
C ALA A 814 -20.44 9.98 29.12
N ASP A 815 -20.72 11.26 28.88
CA ASP A 815 -21.79 11.70 27.98
C ASP A 815 -21.29 11.72 26.52
N MET A 816 -20.01 12.05 26.32
CA MET A 816 -19.30 11.92 25.04
C MET A 816 -17.89 11.37 25.25
N VAL A 817 -17.46 10.50 24.35
CA VAL A 817 -16.06 10.03 24.30
C VAL A 817 -15.42 10.55 23.02
N VAL A 818 -14.22 11.11 23.14
CA VAL A 818 -13.45 11.60 22.00
C VAL A 818 -12.17 10.79 21.83
N SER A 819 -11.72 10.62 20.59
CA SER A 819 -10.48 9.90 20.30
C SER A 819 -9.76 10.50 19.10
N SER A 820 -8.44 10.53 19.16
CA SER A 820 -7.58 10.89 18.04
C SER A 820 -7.28 9.65 17.18
N LEU A 821 -7.96 9.55 16.04
CA LEU A 821 -7.76 8.45 15.08
C LEU A 821 -6.40 8.53 14.37
N THR A 822 -5.72 9.67 14.45
CA THR A 822 -4.37 9.91 13.96
C THR A 822 -3.30 9.01 14.60
N LYS A 823 -3.55 8.52 15.82
CA LYS A 823 -2.59 7.81 16.67
C LYS A 823 -2.61 6.30 16.38
N VAL A 824 -2.68 5.47 17.42
CA VAL A 824 -2.66 4.01 17.34
C VAL A 824 -3.74 3.45 16.42
N PHE A 825 -4.89 4.12 16.30
CA PHE A 825 -5.95 3.73 15.37
C PHE A 825 -5.47 3.67 13.92
N SER A 826 -4.74 4.70 13.45
CA SER A 826 -4.08 4.68 12.15
C SER A 826 -2.77 3.89 12.17
N GLY A 827 -1.88 4.12 13.14
CA GLY A 827 -0.58 3.43 13.26
C GLY A 827 0.49 3.85 12.23
N GLU A 828 0.10 4.16 11.00
CA GLU A 828 1.01 4.47 9.89
C GLU A 828 1.53 5.92 9.88
N CYS A 829 1.05 6.79 10.78
CA CYS A 829 1.50 8.18 10.91
C CYS A 829 1.47 8.99 9.59
N ASN A 830 0.48 8.71 8.74
CA ASN A 830 0.35 9.33 7.40
C ASN A 830 -1.02 9.98 7.14
N VAL A 831 -1.91 9.98 8.12
CA VAL A 831 -3.27 10.51 8.01
C VAL A 831 -3.76 11.00 9.36
N MET A 832 -4.53 12.09 9.35
CA MET A 832 -5.21 12.60 10.53
C MET A 832 -6.67 12.21 10.56
N GLY A 833 -7.20 12.01 11.77
CA GLY A 833 -8.61 11.83 12.00
C GLY A 833 -8.95 11.99 13.47
N GLY A 834 -10.22 12.26 13.75
CA GLY A 834 -10.78 12.26 15.09
C GLY A 834 -12.17 11.66 15.10
N SER A 835 -12.59 11.15 16.24
CA SER A 835 -13.95 10.67 16.47
C SER A 835 -14.54 11.26 17.73
N LEU A 836 -15.85 11.43 17.71
CA LEU A 836 -16.70 11.66 18.87
C LEU A 836 -17.77 10.57 18.88
N VAL A 837 -17.91 9.88 20.01
CA VAL A 837 -18.96 8.91 20.27
C VAL A 837 -19.91 9.52 21.29
N LEU A 838 -21.18 9.67 20.93
CA LEU A 838 -22.23 10.10 21.84
C LEU A 838 -22.74 8.90 22.63
N ASN A 839 -22.84 9.01 23.96
CA ASN A 839 -23.45 7.96 24.77
C ASN A 839 -24.98 7.99 24.64
N PRO A 840 -25.64 6.99 24.03
CA PRO A 840 -27.10 7.00 23.87
C PRO A 840 -27.86 6.81 25.18
N MET A 841 -27.19 6.30 26.23
CA MET A 841 -27.77 6.08 27.56
C MET A 841 -27.55 7.28 28.50
N GLY A 842 -26.83 8.31 28.07
CA GLY A 842 -26.60 9.51 28.87
C GLY A 842 -27.89 10.31 29.11
N ARG A 843 -27.99 10.98 30.27
CA ARG A 843 -29.15 11.83 30.62
C ARG A 843 -29.40 12.93 29.58
N HIS A 844 -28.32 13.47 29.02
CA HIS A 844 -28.33 14.55 28.04
C HIS A 844 -28.27 14.05 26.58
N ALA A 845 -28.39 12.72 26.34
CA ALA A 845 -28.18 12.13 25.02
C ALA A 845 -29.10 12.72 23.94
N ALA A 846 -30.40 12.87 24.23
CA ALA A 846 -31.37 13.37 23.26
C ALA A 846 -31.12 14.84 22.87
N SER A 847 -30.81 15.70 23.85
CA SER A 847 -30.52 17.12 23.62
C SER A 847 -29.21 17.29 22.86
N LEU A 848 -28.16 16.59 23.27
CA LEU A 848 -26.86 16.61 22.60
C LEU A 848 -26.96 16.07 21.17
N ARG A 849 -27.73 15.00 20.93
CA ARG A 849 -27.99 14.48 19.58
C ARG A 849 -28.71 15.50 18.69
N ALA A 850 -29.69 16.24 19.23
CA ALA A 850 -30.38 17.28 18.47
C ALA A 850 -29.43 18.40 18.03
N VAL A 851 -28.55 18.84 18.93
CA VAL A 851 -27.52 19.87 18.63
C VAL A 851 -26.49 19.35 17.63
N LEU A 852 -25.99 18.13 17.81
CA LEU A 852 -25.06 17.50 16.86
C LEU A 852 -25.69 17.36 15.48
N SER A 853 -26.94 16.89 15.40
CA SER A 853 -27.64 16.72 14.12
C SER A 853 -27.84 18.04 13.37
N ALA A 854 -27.94 19.17 14.09
CA ALA A 854 -28.07 20.49 13.49
C ALA A 854 -26.74 21.12 13.05
N ASN A 855 -25.64 20.80 13.73
CA ASN A 855 -24.33 21.44 13.51
C ASN A 855 -23.31 20.60 12.75
N TYR A 856 -23.41 19.28 12.87
CA TYR A 856 -22.38 18.38 12.38
C TYR A 856 -22.31 18.42 10.85
N ALA A 857 -21.13 18.74 10.35
CA ALA A 857 -20.78 18.60 8.96
C ALA A 857 -19.55 17.70 8.87
N ASP A 858 -19.67 16.62 8.09
CA ASP A 858 -18.54 15.76 7.80
C ASP A 858 -17.56 16.54 6.90
N THR A 859 -16.48 17.00 7.52
CA THR A 859 -15.42 17.78 6.86
C THR A 859 -14.14 16.97 6.68
N GLN A 860 -14.18 15.68 6.98
CA GLN A 860 -13.06 14.79 6.72
C GLN A 860 -12.92 14.60 5.21
N TRP A 861 -11.73 14.92 4.70
CA TRP A 861 -11.42 14.78 3.29
C TRP A 861 -11.54 13.31 2.84
N VAL A 862 -12.00 13.10 1.60
CA VAL A 862 -12.37 11.77 1.09
C VAL A 862 -11.18 10.80 1.09
N GLU A 863 -10.00 11.25 0.66
CA GLU A 863 -8.79 10.42 0.66
C GLU A 863 -8.29 10.13 2.07
N ASP A 864 -8.41 11.10 2.98
CA ASP A 864 -8.03 10.88 4.38
C ASP A 864 -8.92 9.81 5.03
N ALA A 865 -10.23 9.81 4.74
CA ALA A 865 -11.12 8.76 5.23
C ALA A 865 -10.75 7.37 4.69
N ILE A 866 -10.36 7.28 3.42
CA ILE A 866 -9.95 6.02 2.79
C ILE A 866 -8.64 5.48 3.42
N PHE A 867 -7.62 6.32 3.55
CA PHE A 867 -6.36 5.93 4.17
C PHE A 867 -6.58 5.53 5.63
N LEU A 868 -7.42 6.26 6.36
CA LEU A 868 -7.74 5.95 7.74
C LEU A 868 -8.46 4.61 7.89
N GLU A 869 -9.41 4.29 6.99
CA GLU A 869 -10.06 2.98 6.99
C GLU A 869 -9.05 1.86 6.75
N ARG A 870 -8.21 2.00 5.72
CA ARG A 870 -7.19 1.01 5.36
C ARG A 870 -6.24 0.73 6.51
N ASN A 871 -5.70 1.78 7.12
CA ASN A 871 -4.69 1.66 8.16
C ASN A 871 -5.27 1.12 9.50
N SER A 872 -6.59 1.18 9.70
CA SER A 872 -7.22 0.72 10.94
C SER A 872 -7.76 -0.71 10.87
N ARG A 873 -7.54 -1.45 9.77
CA ARG A 873 -8.01 -2.83 9.61
C ARG A 873 -7.35 -3.82 10.57
N ASP A 874 -6.06 -3.65 10.85
CA ASP A 874 -5.26 -4.50 11.74
C ASP A 874 -5.10 -3.92 13.15
N PHE A 875 -5.82 -2.83 13.45
CA PHE A 875 -5.70 -2.04 14.68
C PHE A 875 -5.73 -2.87 15.98
N VAL A 876 -6.65 -3.82 16.08
CA VAL A 876 -6.83 -4.65 17.28
C VAL A 876 -5.61 -5.56 17.51
N ALA A 877 -5.10 -6.18 16.44
CA ALA A 877 -3.93 -7.06 16.52
C ALA A 877 -2.65 -6.25 16.84
N ARG A 878 -2.52 -5.04 16.27
CA ARG A 878 -1.39 -4.13 16.57
C ARG A 878 -1.35 -3.75 18.05
N ILE A 879 -2.50 -3.43 18.65
CA ILE A 879 -2.57 -3.08 20.08
C ILE A 879 -2.10 -4.22 20.96
N ALA A 880 -2.52 -5.45 20.69
CA ALA A 880 -2.10 -6.60 21.50
C ALA A 880 -0.56 -6.75 21.54
N HIS A 881 0.11 -6.53 20.42
CA HIS A 881 1.58 -6.56 20.35
C HIS A 881 2.22 -5.35 21.03
N ILE A 882 1.69 -4.14 20.79
CA ILE A 882 2.15 -2.90 21.43
C ILE A 882 2.04 -3.00 22.95
N ASP A 883 0.93 -3.52 23.48
CA ASP A 883 0.72 -3.69 24.91
C ASP A 883 1.76 -4.64 25.51
N HIS A 884 2.00 -5.78 24.85
CA HIS A 884 3.01 -6.75 25.31
C HIS A 884 4.41 -6.12 25.35
N ASN A 885 4.80 -5.42 24.28
CA ASN A 885 6.10 -4.75 24.20
C ASN A 885 6.22 -3.65 25.25
N ALA A 886 5.22 -2.78 25.36
CA ALA A 886 5.24 -1.65 26.29
C ALA A 886 5.27 -2.12 27.74
N GLU A 887 4.47 -3.12 28.11
CA GLU A 887 4.51 -3.69 29.45
C GLU A 887 5.90 -4.28 29.75
N THR A 888 6.45 -5.08 28.84
CA THR A 888 7.78 -5.69 29.01
C THR A 888 8.90 -4.65 29.16
N VAL A 889 8.91 -3.62 28.32
CA VAL A 889 9.87 -2.51 28.41
C VAL A 889 9.66 -1.72 29.70
N SER A 890 8.42 -1.42 30.08
CA SER A 890 8.11 -0.68 31.30
C SER A 890 8.56 -1.43 32.55
N ASP A 891 8.37 -2.75 32.60
CA ASP A 891 8.79 -3.62 33.70
C ASP A 891 10.33 -3.63 33.82
N PHE A 892 11.03 -3.73 32.69
CA PHE A 892 12.50 -3.68 32.65
C PHE A 892 13.07 -2.35 33.17
N VAL A 893 12.50 -1.22 32.75
CA VAL A 893 12.97 0.11 33.17
C VAL A 893 12.55 0.41 34.61
N HIS A 894 11.31 0.07 34.99
CA HIS A 894 10.77 0.33 36.33
C HIS A 894 11.57 -0.41 37.41
N ALA A 895 11.95 -1.68 37.16
CA ALA A 895 12.77 -2.47 38.08
C ALA A 895 14.14 -1.83 38.42
N LYS A 896 14.60 -0.88 37.59
CA LYS A 896 15.84 -0.13 37.82
C LYS A 896 15.60 1.26 38.40
N SER A 897 14.38 1.64 38.76
CA SER A 897 14.03 3.01 39.19
C SER A 897 14.08 3.20 40.71
N ARG A 898 14.29 4.44 41.16
CA ARG A 898 14.18 4.80 42.59
C ARG A 898 12.80 4.50 43.15
N ALA A 899 11.75 4.75 42.37
CA ALA A 899 10.37 4.42 42.73
C ALA A 899 10.14 2.90 42.99
N ALA A 900 10.98 2.02 42.42
CA ALA A 900 10.95 0.58 42.68
C ALA A 900 11.88 0.13 43.83
N GLY A 901 12.51 1.08 44.54
CA GLY A 901 13.40 0.81 45.68
C GLY A 901 14.90 0.82 45.36
N CYS A 902 15.31 1.20 44.14
CA CYS A 902 16.72 1.35 43.78
C CYS A 902 17.21 2.78 44.07
N GLU A 903 17.59 3.09 45.32
CA GLU A 903 17.98 4.44 45.76
C GLU A 903 19.12 5.04 44.92
N ASP A 904 20.12 4.24 44.56
CA ASP A 904 21.27 4.63 43.75
C ASP A 904 20.99 4.64 42.23
N SER A 905 19.74 4.76 41.79
CA SER A 905 19.39 4.83 40.36
C SER A 905 19.38 6.27 39.80
N LEU A 906 19.62 6.41 38.48
CA LEU A 906 19.42 7.67 37.72
C LEU A 906 17.98 7.86 37.29
N ILE A 907 17.19 6.78 37.31
CA ILE A 907 15.78 6.81 36.94
C ILE A 907 15.01 7.15 38.22
N GLN A 908 14.42 8.33 38.25
CA GLN A 908 13.60 8.79 39.35
C GLN A 908 12.30 7.98 39.43
N ALA A 909 11.56 7.92 38.31
CA ALA A 909 10.29 7.22 38.24
C ALA A 909 10.00 6.76 36.80
N VAL A 910 9.15 5.74 36.68
CA VAL A 910 8.54 5.30 35.42
C VAL A 910 7.04 5.47 35.55
N TYR A 911 6.47 6.31 34.68
CA TYR A 911 5.03 6.50 34.57
C TYR A 911 4.48 5.55 33.52
N TYR A 912 3.61 4.65 33.96
CA TYR A 912 2.87 3.69 33.14
C TYR A 912 1.60 3.32 33.91
N PRO A 913 0.43 3.09 33.27
CA PRO A 913 -0.83 2.89 34.01
C PRO A 913 -0.83 1.70 34.98
N LYS A 914 0.07 0.72 34.78
CA LYS A 914 0.31 -0.38 35.73
C LYS A 914 0.90 0.08 37.08
N TYR A 915 1.63 1.20 37.10
CA TYR A 915 2.37 1.73 38.25
C TYR A 915 1.76 3.00 38.83
N VAL A 916 0.94 3.71 38.06
CA VAL A 916 0.38 5.01 38.43
C VAL A 916 -1.14 4.91 38.45
N THR A 917 -1.77 5.24 39.59
CA THR A 917 -3.24 5.23 39.75
C THR A 917 -3.88 3.92 39.24
N ARG A 918 -3.21 2.79 39.50
CA ARG A 918 -3.54 1.49 38.91
C ARG A 918 -4.98 1.08 39.17
N GLU A 919 -5.48 1.34 40.37
CA GLU A 919 -6.84 1.00 40.79
C GLU A 919 -7.90 1.65 39.88
N HIS A 920 -7.73 2.93 39.56
CA HIS A 920 -8.62 3.68 38.68
C HIS A 920 -8.54 3.17 37.23
N TYR A 921 -7.34 2.83 36.75
CA TYR A 921 -7.15 2.24 35.43
C TYR A 921 -7.79 0.85 35.33
N ASP A 922 -7.47 -0.05 36.28
CA ASP A 922 -7.94 -1.43 36.31
C ASP A 922 -9.47 -1.54 36.46
N ALA A 923 -10.13 -0.52 37.04
CA ALA A 923 -11.59 -0.41 37.10
C ALA A 923 -12.23 -0.18 35.72
N CYS A 924 -11.55 0.51 34.82
CA CYS A 924 -12.04 0.79 33.45
C CYS A 924 -11.41 -0.15 32.41
N ARG A 925 -10.39 -0.93 32.77
CA ARG A 925 -9.72 -1.89 31.87
C ARG A 925 -10.67 -3.01 31.46
N ARG A 926 -10.75 -3.26 30.16
CA ARG A 926 -11.61 -4.30 29.59
C ARG A 926 -11.25 -5.68 30.13
N LYS A 927 -12.27 -6.39 30.61
CA LYS A 927 -12.16 -7.78 31.09
C LYS A 927 -12.48 -8.82 30.01
N GLN A 928 -13.09 -8.37 28.91
CA GLN A 928 -13.47 -9.19 27.77
C GLN A 928 -12.76 -8.67 26.52
N PRO A 929 -12.50 -9.53 25.52
CA PRO A 929 -11.94 -9.12 24.24
C PRO A 929 -12.80 -8.05 23.56
N TYR A 930 -12.16 -7.12 22.85
CA TYR A 930 -12.87 -6.09 22.08
C TYR A 930 -13.61 -6.69 20.86
N THR A 931 -13.06 -7.72 20.22
CA THR A 931 -13.71 -8.44 19.12
C THR A 931 -13.64 -9.95 19.35
N SER A 932 -14.49 -10.70 18.65
CA SER A 932 -14.46 -12.17 18.64
C SER A 932 -13.35 -12.76 17.77
N ILE A 933 -12.44 -11.93 17.24
CA ILE A 933 -11.35 -12.38 16.38
C ILE A 933 -10.31 -13.08 17.26
N ASP A 934 -9.81 -14.23 16.85
CA ASP A 934 -8.81 -15.02 17.60
C ASP A 934 -7.51 -14.25 17.91
N THR A 935 -7.23 -13.18 17.15
CA THR A 935 -6.06 -12.29 17.34
C THR A 935 -6.31 -11.17 18.36
N ALA A 936 -7.53 -11.01 18.86
CA ALA A 936 -7.85 -10.01 19.86
C ALA A 936 -7.29 -10.41 21.24
N PRO A 937 -6.79 -9.45 22.03
CA PRO A 937 -6.28 -9.76 23.35
C PRO A 937 -7.41 -10.23 24.27
N ARG A 938 -7.13 -11.27 25.08
CA ARG A 938 -8.13 -11.88 25.99
C ARG A 938 -8.67 -10.89 27.03
N GLN A 939 -7.88 -9.87 27.36
CA GLN A 939 -8.20 -8.77 28.25
C GLN A 939 -7.53 -7.50 27.71
N GLY A 940 -8.01 -6.32 28.09
CA GLY A 940 -7.34 -5.07 27.77
C GLY A 940 -5.94 -4.99 28.41
N GLY A 941 -4.99 -4.42 27.68
CA GLY A 941 -3.64 -4.10 28.17
C GLY A 941 -3.57 -2.77 28.92
N TYR A 942 -2.35 -2.27 29.15
CA TYR A 942 -2.09 -0.98 29.81
C TYR A 942 -1.69 0.14 28.83
N GLY A 943 -1.75 -0.12 27.52
CA GLY A 943 -1.41 0.85 26.47
C GLY A 943 0.07 0.84 26.09
N GLY A 944 0.37 1.55 25.00
CA GLY A 944 1.70 1.61 24.38
C GLY A 944 2.58 2.78 24.79
N LEU A 945 2.14 3.61 25.73
CA LEU A 945 2.83 4.86 26.10
C LEU A 945 3.41 4.75 27.51
N LEU A 946 4.68 5.07 27.69
CA LEU A 946 5.34 5.22 28.99
C LEU A 946 6.15 6.51 29.05
N SER A 947 6.43 6.99 30.25
CA SER A 947 7.36 8.09 30.48
C SER A 947 8.42 7.70 31.50
N VAL A 948 9.67 8.01 31.21
CA VAL A 948 10.81 7.76 32.09
C VAL A 948 11.35 9.10 32.57
N GLU A 949 11.34 9.31 33.88
CA GLU A 949 11.89 10.52 34.50
C GLU A 949 13.28 10.23 35.04
N PHE A 950 14.25 11.07 34.67
CA PHE A 950 15.62 10.99 35.15
C PHE A 950 15.90 12.02 36.23
N THR A 951 16.85 11.70 37.09
CA THR A 951 17.27 12.57 38.20
C THR A 951 17.98 13.84 37.73
N THR A 952 18.62 13.80 36.57
CA THR A 952 19.38 14.92 36.01
C THR A 952 19.07 15.12 34.53
N ARG A 953 19.33 16.33 34.02
CA ARG A 953 19.13 16.65 32.60
C ARG A 953 20.14 15.91 31.72
N GLU A 954 21.36 15.78 32.19
CA GLU A 954 22.48 15.15 31.46
C GLU A 954 22.19 13.66 31.21
N SER A 955 21.63 12.97 32.19
CA SER A 955 21.25 11.56 32.06
C SER A 955 20.03 11.38 31.13
N ALA A 956 19.02 12.25 31.22
CA ALA A 956 17.89 12.26 30.27
C ALA A 956 18.36 12.50 28.83
N GLN A 957 19.25 13.47 28.64
CA GLN A 957 19.84 13.78 27.34
C GLN A 957 20.65 12.61 26.79
N ALA A 958 21.52 12.00 27.60
CA ALA A 958 22.32 10.86 27.17
C ALA A 958 21.44 9.65 26.81
N PHE A 959 20.39 9.37 27.59
CA PHE A 959 19.42 8.33 27.24
C PHE A 959 18.73 8.64 25.89
N TYR A 960 18.20 9.86 25.74
CA TYR A 960 17.48 10.26 24.55
C TYR A 960 18.38 10.28 23.30
N ASP A 961 19.62 10.74 23.40
CA ASP A 961 20.52 10.82 22.25
C ASP A 961 20.97 9.41 21.79
N ASN A 962 21.02 8.43 22.70
CA ASN A 962 21.52 7.07 22.41
C ASN A 962 20.44 6.02 22.11
N ILE A 963 19.18 6.23 22.48
CA ILE A 963 18.10 5.33 22.05
C ILE A 963 17.96 5.39 20.53
N THR A 964 17.90 4.23 19.86
CA THR A 964 17.97 4.14 18.40
C THR A 964 16.63 4.23 17.69
N CYS A 965 15.53 4.21 18.46
CA CYS A 965 14.18 4.37 17.93
C CYS A 965 13.98 5.70 17.19
N ALA A 966 12.88 5.81 16.44
CA ALA A 966 12.51 7.07 15.81
C ALA A 966 12.19 8.13 16.89
N LYS A 967 12.43 9.40 16.58
CA LYS A 967 12.41 10.48 17.57
C LYS A 967 11.54 11.62 17.07
N GLY A 968 10.43 11.89 17.73
CA GLY A 968 9.46 12.85 17.25
C GLY A 968 8.27 13.09 18.17
N PRO A 969 7.48 14.15 17.92
CA PRO A 969 6.46 14.64 18.85
C PRO A 969 5.20 13.74 18.93
N SER A 970 4.97 12.88 17.94
CA SER A 970 3.78 12.02 17.87
C SER A 970 3.86 10.79 18.80
N LEU A 971 2.85 9.94 18.73
CA LEU A 971 2.71 8.69 19.48
C LEU A 971 1.75 7.74 18.76
N GLY A 972 1.69 6.48 19.20
CA GLY A 972 0.78 5.46 18.70
C GLY A 972 1.08 5.08 17.24
N THR A 973 2.35 4.90 16.92
CA THR A 973 2.80 4.52 15.58
C THR A 973 3.23 3.06 15.52
N ASN A 974 3.37 2.51 14.32
CA ASN A 974 3.82 1.14 14.12
C ASN A 974 5.28 0.93 14.54
N CYS A 975 6.10 1.99 14.52
CA CYS A 975 7.43 2.02 15.11
C CYS A 975 7.43 2.78 16.45
N THR A 976 8.45 2.51 17.27
CA THR A 976 8.69 3.14 18.55
C THR A 976 9.15 4.59 18.37
N LEU A 977 8.55 5.51 19.14
CA LEU A 977 8.87 6.93 19.15
C LEU A 977 9.27 7.43 20.52
N ALA A 978 10.38 8.17 20.61
CA ALA A 978 10.78 8.87 21.82
C ALA A 978 10.74 10.40 21.65
N CYS A 979 10.44 11.12 22.73
CA CYS A 979 10.64 12.57 22.81
C CYS A 979 10.80 13.05 24.27
N PRO A 980 11.66 14.04 24.56
CA PRO A 980 11.61 14.80 25.81
C PRO A 980 10.37 15.69 25.83
N TYR A 981 9.27 15.13 26.34
CA TYR A 981 7.93 15.70 26.19
C TYR A 981 7.83 17.12 26.72
N THR A 982 8.33 17.37 27.93
CA THR A 982 8.18 18.67 28.61
C THR A 982 8.91 19.77 27.87
N LEU A 983 10.10 19.50 27.34
CA LEU A 983 10.83 20.47 26.53
C LEU A 983 10.10 20.77 25.22
N LEU A 984 9.57 19.75 24.56
CA LEU A 984 8.89 19.92 23.28
C LEU A 984 7.49 20.57 23.43
N ALA A 985 6.73 20.22 24.47
CA ALA A 985 5.36 20.69 24.63
C ALA A 985 5.23 21.98 25.47
N HIS A 986 6.18 22.24 26.36
CA HIS A 986 6.12 23.31 27.37
C HIS A 986 7.43 24.10 27.47
N TYR A 987 8.19 24.25 26.38
CA TYR A 987 9.49 24.93 26.38
C TYR A 987 9.46 26.32 27.06
N VAL A 988 8.40 27.08 26.82
CA VAL A 988 8.20 28.44 27.37
C VAL A 988 7.48 28.46 28.72
N GLU A 989 6.98 27.32 29.20
CA GLU A 989 6.16 27.15 30.40
C GLU A 989 6.78 26.12 31.37
N LEU A 990 8.11 25.93 31.36
CA LEU A 990 8.78 24.87 32.13
C LEU A 990 8.55 24.96 33.64
N ASP A 991 8.58 26.17 34.22
CA ASP A 991 8.32 26.35 35.66
C ASP A 991 6.88 25.98 36.03
N TRP A 992 5.93 26.31 35.14
CA TRP A 992 4.52 25.95 35.33
C TRP A 992 4.33 24.43 35.19
N ALA A 993 4.95 23.79 34.20
CA ALA A 993 4.92 22.34 34.04
C ALA A 993 5.53 21.63 35.27
N ALA A 994 6.67 22.11 35.78
CA ALA A 994 7.29 21.60 36.99
C ALA A 994 6.39 21.74 38.23
N SER A 995 5.63 22.84 38.35
CA SER A 995 4.63 23.01 39.42
C SER A 995 3.49 21.98 39.37
N MET A 996 3.26 21.39 38.20
CA MET A 996 2.30 20.31 37.96
C MET A 996 2.96 18.92 37.98
N GLU A 997 4.18 18.81 38.52
CA GLU A 997 4.99 17.58 38.60
C GLU A 997 5.40 17.01 37.22
N VAL A 998 5.35 17.84 36.17
CA VAL A 998 5.81 17.48 34.83
C VAL A 998 7.25 17.95 34.67
N SER A 999 8.19 17.06 35.01
CA SER A 999 9.63 17.32 35.00
C SER A 999 10.19 17.59 33.61
N SER A 1000 11.16 18.50 33.49
CA SER A 1000 11.91 18.76 32.24
C SER A 1000 12.88 17.63 31.87
N ASN A 1001 13.18 16.73 32.81
CA ASN A 1001 14.05 15.57 32.62
C ASN A 1001 13.26 14.30 32.22
N LEU A 1002 12.03 14.47 31.75
CA LEU A 1002 11.14 13.37 31.35
C LEU A 1002 11.29 13.05 29.87
N VAL A 1003 11.56 11.78 29.56
CA VAL A 1003 11.55 11.23 28.21
C VAL A 1003 10.32 10.32 28.06
N ARG A 1004 9.42 10.68 27.15
CA ARG A 1004 8.23 9.90 26.82
C ARG A 1004 8.56 8.96 25.66
N VAL A 1005 8.17 7.70 25.79
CA VAL A 1005 8.33 6.68 24.75
C VAL A 1005 6.98 6.05 24.41
N SER A 1006 6.63 6.07 23.13
CA SER A 1006 5.52 5.34 22.54
C SER A 1006 6.07 4.09 21.88
N VAL A 1007 5.84 2.92 22.46
CA VAL A 1007 6.36 1.64 21.98
C VAL A 1007 5.56 1.14 20.77
N GLY A 1008 6.26 0.58 19.80
CA GLY A 1008 5.73 0.08 18.53
C GLY A 1008 5.72 -1.45 18.42
N LEU A 1009 5.80 -1.93 17.18
CA LEU A 1009 5.69 -3.34 16.78
C LEU A 1009 7.05 -4.03 16.59
N GLU A 1010 8.15 -3.40 16.97
CA GLU A 1010 9.47 -4.00 16.87
C GLU A 1010 9.59 -5.28 17.70
N ASP A 1011 10.61 -6.10 17.38
CA ASP A 1011 10.93 -7.29 18.17
C ASP A 1011 11.23 -6.91 19.63
N THR A 1012 10.58 -7.60 20.57
CA THR A 1012 10.68 -7.30 22.00
C THR A 1012 12.11 -7.38 22.53
N GLN A 1013 12.92 -8.33 22.06
CA GLN A 1013 14.32 -8.46 22.50
C GLN A 1013 15.19 -7.36 21.94
N ALA A 1014 14.95 -6.95 20.69
CA ALA A 1014 15.62 -5.80 20.09
C ALA A 1014 15.29 -4.50 20.87
N LEU A 1015 14.03 -4.29 21.25
CA LEU A 1015 13.61 -3.16 22.07
C LEU A 1015 14.32 -3.15 23.43
N LEU A 1016 14.35 -4.30 24.13
CA LEU A 1016 15.04 -4.41 25.42
C LEU A 1016 16.55 -4.13 25.29
N ALA A 1017 17.19 -4.63 24.23
CA ALA A 1017 18.60 -4.37 23.97
C ALA A 1017 18.88 -2.88 23.70
N ASP A 1018 18.02 -2.21 22.94
CA ASP A 1018 18.12 -0.77 22.66
C ASP A 1018 17.96 0.06 23.94
N PHE A 1019 16.93 -0.23 24.74
CA PHE A 1019 16.74 0.41 26.04
C PHE A 1019 17.91 0.15 27.00
N ALA A 1020 18.44 -1.06 27.02
CA ALA A 1020 19.61 -1.39 27.85
C ALA A 1020 20.85 -0.58 27.44
N ALA A 1021 21.10 -0.45 26.13
CA ALA A 1021 22.21 0.35 25.61
C ALA A 1021 22.04 1.84 25.93
N ALA A 1022 20.84 2.39 25.73
CA ALA A 1022 20.54 3.79 26.05
C ALA A 1022 20.67 4.09 27.55
N LEU A 1023 20.21 3.17 28.42
CA LEU A 1023 20.37 3.29 29.87
C LEU A 1023 21.85 3.22 30.29
N ALA A 1024 22.65 2.33 29.68
CA ALA A 1024 24.08 2.26 29.96
C ALA A 1024 24.81 3.56 29.57
N ALA A 1025 24.40 4.20 28.46
CA ALA A 1025 24.93 5.51 28.07
C ALA A 1025 24.55 6.61 29.07
N ALA A 1026 23.34 6.57 29.62
CA ALA A 1026 22.92 7.48 30.70
C ALA A 1026 23.69 7.21 32.00
N GLU A 1027 23.94 5.95 32.36
CA GLU A 1027 24.76 5.59 33.52
C GLU A 1027 26.19 6.09 33.41
N ALA A 1028 26.75 6.16 32.19
CA ALA A 1028 28.08 6.69 31.93
C ALA A 1028 28.21 8.21 32.13
N THR A 1029 27.12 8.95 32.34
CA THR A 1029 27.17 10.39 32.69
C THR A 1029 27.38 10.66 34.18
N ARG A 1030 27.46 9.60 35.00
CA ARG A 1030 27.68 9.70 36.44
C ARG A 1030 29.09 10.14 36.82
#